data_AF-A0AB35MJH2-F1
#
_entry.id   AF-A0AB35MJH2-F1
#
_cell.length_a   1.000
_cell.length_b   1.000
_cell.length_c   1.000
_cell.angle_alpha   90.00
_cell.angle_beta   90.00
_cell.angle_gamma   90.00
#
_symmetry.space_group_name_H-M   'P 1'
#
loop_
_entity.id
_entity.type
_entity.pdbx_description
1 polymer ?
#
loop_
_entity_poly.entity_id
_entity_poly.type
_entity_poly.pdbx_seq_one_letter_code
_entity_poly.pdbx_strand_id
1 'polypeptide(L)'
;MSRASLGGAAARTWATPAVAITVALSLAGVAALLEPGGWYRTPATILGATALVVVIARLATRRAFVPTAIGGLVGAWLVLLAYVPAPDGGRSWWPSPGALRSARDMAVDAVGYVYDTVAPAPVTVPLEALLATAALALFLAADALAVGAGLAATSGILLLAPWIPPLALGADVPVGALVGCLALWLATVALTRRSTGTRWRSRAADAPATGGVVLGAASLAVLLAVAIAPLAPGVPGWGDLPRATLPSAWGGGQRLDIEIDLRDSLTARSDEPFLVYTSASGRVPVLRAFSRADFDGNGWRVETPTETEQPSGPLWPLPYAGWVGDQTRSFTVRVGDVRNAFVPIPDAPRSVSAAAGWTYAPSSDELRVGEGDLVAFAQYSVKYATGFHTEEALRAAEAAIAAGGDAEVEARYVAVPDALDQDGVRALAEEVTAGAADRYEIARQLQDYLSGDTFAYRTDVDYDGDDMVSAFLEDRAGYCIHFATTMVMMARTLDIPARFAVGFLGGTDTGGSEFVVTGGDAHAWPEIYFPGHGWVRFEPTPPIQTGAPPEYAAPEAGPEAVPDVRDTIRPTAAPSTATTSPSATATAVTDPVAEDEQPWAFAIAVGALVLTALALAVAAARLAARRRVLDPERAWQSALRAVDGGATARAQTPAEARETPTLAQDEWTDDEREAWRRLAAAVEDHRYAPGGSTATPEELGTWVAAIRRAGRRTPRRGSR
;
A
#
# COMPACT_ATOMS: atom_id res chain seq x y z
N MET A 1 10.45 -43.71 -25.54
CA MET A 1 10.07 -43.02 -24.29
C MET A 1 9.03 -43.89 -23.61
N SER A 2 9.22 -44.31 -22.35
CA SER A 2 8.23 -45.14 -21.66
C SER A 2 7.02 -44.29 -21.28
N ARG A 3 5.84 -44.90 -21.14
CA ARG A 3 4.60 -44.22 -20.71
C ARG A 3 4.79 -43.38 -19.43
N ALA A 4 5.74 -43.75 -18.56
CA ALA A 4 6.09 -43.00 -17.35
C ALA A 4 6.75 -41.62 -17.62
N SER A 5 7.57 -41.47 -18.66
CA SER A 5 8.21 -40.17 -18.96
C SER A 5 7.27 -39.17 -19.64
N LEU A 6 6.23 -39.68 -20.32
CA LEU A 6 5.17 -38.84 -20.91
C LEU A 6 4.17 -38.38 -19.84
N GLY A 7 3.83 -39.23 -18.87
CA GLY A 7 2.95 -38.87 -17.75
C GLY A 7 3.53 -37.77 -16.85
N GLY A 8 4.83 -37.81 -16.55
CA GLY A 8 5.48 -36.79 -15.72
C GLY A 8 5.59 -35.40 -16.38
N ALA A 9 5.75 -35.35 -17.70
CA ALA A 9 5.78 -34.09 -18.45
C ALA A 9 4.37 -33.48 -18.58
N ALA A 10 3.36 -34.31 -18.86
CA ALA A 10 1.96 -33.89 -18.90
C ALA A 10 1.45 -33.42 -17.53
N ALA A 11 1.85 -34.08 -16.43
CA ALA A 11 1.46 -33.66 -15.08
C ALA A 11 2.02 -32.27 -14.71
N ARG A 12 3.25 -31.94 -15.14
CA ARG A 12 3.85 -30.61 -14.91
C ARG A 12 3.18 -29.50 -15.69
N THR A 13 2.61 -29.78 -16.86
CA THR A 13 1.92 -28.77 -17.66
C THR A 13 0.54 -28.41 -17.09
N TRP A 14 -0.09 -29.32 -16.34
CA TRP A 14 -1.34 -29.04 -15.63
C TRP A 14 -1.16 -28.28 -14.31
N ALA A 15 0.05 -28.29 -13.75
CA ALA A 15 0.36 -27.55 -12.52
C ALA A 15 0.32 -26.03 -12.72
N THR A 16 0.81 -25.50 -13.84
CA THR A 16 0.79 -24.05 -14.12
C THR A 16 -0.63 -23.46 -14.18
N PRO A 17 -1.61 -24.04 -14.90
CA PRO A 17 -3.00 -23.61 -14.85
C PRO A 17 -3.61 -23.68 -13.45
N ALA A 18 -3.30 -24.73 -12.67
CA ALA A 18 -3.80 -24.86 -11.30
C ALA A 18 -3.30 -23.71 -10.40
N VAL A 19 -2.04 -23.32 -10.52
CA VAL A 19 -1.48 -22.16 -9.81
C VAL A 19 -2.19 -20.86 -10.26
N ALA A 20 -2.39 -20.66 -11.56
CA ALA A 20 -3.08 -19.47 -12.08
C ALA A 20 -4.53 -19.35 -11.55
N ILE A 21 -5.28 -20.45 -11.55
CA ILE A 21 -6.65 -20.48 -10.99
C ILE A 21 -6.61 -20.24 -9.48
N THR A 22 -5.61 -20.75 -8.76
CA THR A 22 -5.46 -20.51 -7.33
C THR A 22 -5.23 -19.02 -7.03
N VAL A 23 -4.41 -18.35 -7.84
CA VAL A 23 -4.19 -16.91 -7.71
C VAL A 23 -5.46 -16.13 -8.05
N ALA A 24 -6.18 -16.50 -9.11
CA ALA A 24 -7.47 -15.87 -9.44
C ALA A 24 -8.50 -16.02 -8.31
N LEU A 25 -8.55 -17.17 -7.64
CA LEU A 25 -9.41 -17.37 -6.45
C LEU A 25 -8.92 -16.55 -5.24
N SER A 26 -7.61 -16.37 -5.07
CA SER A 26 -7.08 -15.54 -3.98
C SER A 26 -7.43 -14.05 -4.12
N LEU A 27 -7.70 -13.57 -5.35
CA LEU A 27 -8.24 -12.22 -5.57
C LEU A 27 -9.64 -12.05 -4.97
N ALA A 28 -10.42 -13.13 -4.83
CA ALA A 28 -11.70 -13.08 -4.13
C ALA A 28 -11.55 -12.85 -2.62
N GLY A 29 -10.38 -13.17 -2.04
CA GLY A 29 -10.06 -12.78 -0.67
C GLY A 29 -9.87 -11.27 -0.54
N VAL A 30 -9.08 -10.67 -1.44
CA VAL A 30 -8.86 -9.22 -1.49
C VAL A 30 -10.15 -8.47 -1.84
N ALA A 31 -11.03 -9.07 -2.65
CA ALA A 31 -12.33 -8.50 -2.99
C ALA A 31 -13.24 -8.23 -1.79
N ALA A 32 -13.03 -8.90 -0.64
CA ALA A 32 -13.76 -8.61 0.59
C ALA A 32 -13.43 -7.22 1.18
N LEU A 33 -12.33 -6.60 0.75
CA LEU A 33 -11.87 -5.27 1.18
C LEU A 33 -12.17 -4.17 0.16
N LEU A 34 -12.80 -4.52 -0.95
CA LEU A 34 -13.04 -3.63 -2.09
C LEU A 34 -14.53 -3.53 -2.38
N GLU A 35 -14.95 -2.41 -2.95
CA GLU A 35 -16.33 -2.28 -3.40
C GLU A 35 -16.67 -3.31 -4.51
N PRO A 36 -17.91 -3.86 -4.52
CA PRO A 36 -18.34 -4.78 -5.55
C PRO A 36 -18.27 -4.15 -6.96
N GLY A 37 -17.54 -4.77 -7.88
CA GLY A 37 -17.36 -4.21 -9.23
C GLY A 37 -16.75 -5.17 -10.24
N GLY A 38 -16.63 -4.70 -11.49
CA GLY A 38 -16.08 -5.45 -12.62
C GLY A 38 -14.54 -5.46 -12.71
N TRP A 39 -13.85 -4.90 -11.71
CA TRP A 39 -12.40 -4.67 -11.70
C TRP A 39 -11.57 -5.95 -11.85
N TYR A 40 -12.08 -7.11 -11.43
CA TYR A 40 -11.35 -8.38 -11.51
C TYR A 40 -11.22 -8.93 -12.94
N ARG A 41 -11.98 -8.41 -13.91
CA ARG A 41 -12.00 -8.91 -15.30
C ARG A 41 -10.67 -8.70 -15.99
N THR A 42 -10.13 -7.49 -15.99
CA THR A 42 -8.86 -7.17 -16.66
C THR A 42 -7.68 -7.93 -16.03
N PRO A 43 -7.48 -7.92 -14.70
CA PRO A 43 -6.45 -8.72 -14.04
C PRO A 43 -6.55 -10.22 -14.36
N ALA A 44 -7.76 -10.79 -14.34
CA ALA A 44 -7.97 -12.21 -14.66
C ALA A 44 -7.61 -12.56 -16.11
N THR A 45 -7.91 -11.67 -17.07
CA THR A 45 -7.54 -11.88 -18.48
C THR A 45 -6.02 -11.83 -18.69
N ILE A 46 -5.33 -10.86 -18.06
CA ILE A 46 -3.87 -10.74 -18.10
C ILE A 46 -3.22 -11.98 -17.48
N LEU A 47 -3.73 -12.43 -16.33
CA LEU A 47 -3.25 -13.63 -15.64
C LEU A 47 -3.44 -14.89 -16.50
N GLY A 48 -4.62 -15.07 -17.10
CA GLY A 48 -4.92 -16.21 -17.99
C GLY A 48 -4.04 -16.23 -19.24
N ALA A 49 -3.87 -15.08 -19.90
CA ALA A 49 -3.01 -14.93 -21.07
C ALA A 49 -1.55 -15.25 -20.72
N THR A 50 -1.06 -14.75 -19.58
CA THR A 50 0.30 -15.02 -19.11
C THR A 50 0.48 -16.51 -18.78
N ALA A 51 -0.47 -17.13 -18.08
CA ALA A 51 -0.41 -18.55 -17.75
C ALA A 51 -0.34 -19.44 -18.99
N LEU A 52 -1.09 -19.09 -20.04
CA LEU A 52 -1.05 -19.79 -21.32
C LEU A 52 0.33 -19.66 -22.00
N VAL A 53 0.93 -18.47 -21.98
CA VAL A 53 2.30 -18.25 -22.47
C VAL A 53 3.31 -19.10 -21.71
N VAL A 54 3.21 -19.16 -20.37
CA VAL A 54 4.08 -20.00 -19.53
C VAL A 54 3.91 -21.49 -19.90
N VAL A 55 2.68 -21.96 -20.11
CA VAL A 55 2.42 -23.35 -20.52
C VAL A 55 3.04 -23.64 -21.89
N ILE A 56 2.87 -22.77 -22.88
CA ILE A 56 3.45 -22.95 -24.22
C ILE A 56 4.98 -22.92 -24.16
N ALA A 57 5.56 -21.96 -23.43
CA ALA A 57 7.00 -21.88 -23.23
C ALA A 57 7.54 -23.14 -22.52
N ARG A 58 6.80 -23.68 -21.55
CA ARG A 58 7.14 -24.93 -20.83
C ARG A 58 7.06 -26.15 -21.74
N LEU A 59 6.18 -26.14 -22.73
CA LEU A 59 6.14 -27.16 -23.78
C LEU A 59 7.35 -27.02 -24.74
N ALA A 60 7.85 -25.81 -24.95
CA ALA A 60 8.98 -25.49 -25.83
C ALA A 60 10.35 -25.86 -25.25
N THR A 61 10.53 -25.64 -23.94
CA THR A 61 11.84 -25.67 -23.28
C THR A 61 11.95 -26.76 -22.23
N ARG A 62 13.18 -27.22 -21.97
CA ARG A 62 13.49 -28.13 -20.84
C ARG A 62 14.06 -27.39 -19.64
N ARG A 63 14.36 -26.10 -19.76
CA ARG A 63 14.91 -25.28 -18.67
C ARG A 63 13.80 -24.94 -17.68
N ALA A 64 14.08 -25.06 -16.38
CA ALA A 64 13.08 -24.93 -15.33
C ALA A 64 12.44 -23.53 -15.25
N PHE A 65 13.25 -22.47 -15.41
CA PHE A 65 12.84 -21.08 -15.17
C PHE A 65 12.60 -20.24 -16.44
N VAL A 66 12.99 -20.75 -17.61
CA VAL A 66 12.74 -20.04 -18.89
C VAL A 66 11.25 -19.75 -19.14
N PRO A 67 10.31 -20.69 -18.86
CA PRO A 67 8.89 -20.40 -19.03
C PRO A 67 8.40 -19.24 -18.16
N THR A 68 8.82 -19.21 -16.90
CA THR A 68 8.46 -18.14 -15.95
C THR A 68 9.06 -16.80 -16.38
N ALA A 69 10.31 -16.76 -16.85
CA ALA A 69 10.92 -15.54 -17.36
C ALA A 69 10.18 -14.98 -18.59
N ILE A 70 9.79 -15.85 -19.52
CA ILE A 70 8.98 -15.44 -20.69
C ILE A 70 7.60 -14.95 -20.23
N GLY A 71 6.96 -15.64 -19.28
CA GLY A 71 5.72 -15.20 -18.68
C GLY A 71 5.83 -13.83 -18.01
N GLY A 72 6.91 -13.57 -17.27
CA GLY A 72 7.17 -12.27 -16.65
C GLY A 72 7.29 -11.13 -17.65
N LEU A 73 8.02 -11.35 -18.75
CA LEU A 73 8.14 -10.34 -19.82
C LEU A 73 6.81 -10.06 -20.50
N VAL A 74 6.05 -11.10 -20.84
CA VAL A 74 4.75 -10.92 -21.52
C VAL A 74 3.70 -10.34 -20.57
N GLY A 75 3.65 -10.80 -19.33
CA GLY A 75 2.72 -10.28 -18.33
C GLY A 75 2.98 -8.81 -18.01
N ALA A 76 4.25 -8.42 -17.83
CA ALA A 76 4.61 -7.01 -17.62
C ALA A 76 4.21 -6.16 -18.84
N TRP A 77 4.40 -6.65 -20.06
CA TRP A 77 3.95 -5.96 -21.26
C TRP A 77 2.43 -5.83 -21.34
N LEU A 78 1.67 -6.84 -20.94
CA LEU A 78 0.20 -6.79 -20.88
C LEU A 78 -0.31 -5.78 -19.84
N VAL A 79 0.33 -5.70 -18.67
CA VAL A 79 0.02 -4.69 -17.65
C VAL A 79 0.30 -3.28 -18.17
N LEU A 80 1.46 -3.07 -18.79
CA LEU A 80 1.80 -1.77 -19.42
C LEU A 80 0.74 -1.37 -20.46
N LEU A 81 0.34 -2.30 -21.34
CA LEU A 81 -0.68 -2.04 -22.36
C LEU A 81 -2.07 -1.74 -21.79
N ALA A 82 -2.45 -2.39 -20.70
CA ALA A 82 -3.78 -2.29 -20.12
C ALA A 82 -3.96 -1.00 -19.31
N TYR A 83 -2.94 -0.61 -18.54
CA TYR A 83 -3.07 0.40 -17.50
C TYR A 83 -2.22 1.66 -17.71
N VAL A 84 -1.11 1.60 -18.45
CA VAL A 84 -0.19 2.74 -18.55
C VAL A 84 -0.52 3.60 -19.79
N PRO A 85 -0.98 4.84 -19.62
CA PRO A 85 -1.23 5.75 -20.73
C PRO A 85 0.08 6.16 -21.41
N ALA A 86 0.01 6.43 -22.71
CA ALA A 86 1.14 6.96 -23.45
C ALA A 86 1.31 8.47 -23.17
N PRO A 87 2.54 9.01 -23.31
CA PRO A 87 2.82 10.43 -23.08
C PRO A 87 2.04 11.41 -23.99
N ASP A 88 1.51 10.92 -25.11
CA ASP A 88 0.72 11.66 -26.09
C ASP A 88 -0.80 11.49 -25.91
N GLY A 89 -1.25 10.87 -24.82
CA GLY A 89 -2.66 10.60 -24.53
C GLY A 89 -3.21 9.32 -25.19
N GLY A 90 -2.40 8.58 -25.94
CA GLY A 90 -2.75 7.28 -26.53
C GLY A 90 -2.43 6.08 -25.62
N ARG A 91 -2.40 4.85 -26.17
CA ARG A 91 -1.82 3.66 -25.52
C ARG A 91 -0.43 3.37 -26.06
N SER A 92 0.56 3.17 -25.19
CA SER A 92 1.95 2.96 -25.61
C SER A 92 2.22 1.49 -25.88
N TRP A 93 2.41 1.14 -27.15
CA TRP A 93 2.56 -0.25 -27.58
C TRP A 93 3.97 -0.82 -27.32
N TRP A 94 4.92 0.06 -27.02
CA TRP A 94 6.33 -0.26 -26.82
C TRP A 94 6.85 0.34 -25.51
N PRO A 95 7.68 -0.38 -24.74
CA PRO A 95 8.33 0.17 -23.54
C PRO A 95 9.29 1.31 -23.92
N SER A 96 8.74 2.53 -23.95
CA SER A 96 9.50 3.76 -24.10
C SER A 96 9.96 4.27 -22.73
N PRO A 97 11.01 5.11 -22.65
CA PRO A 97 11.37 5.80 -21.41
C PRO A 97 10.23 6.65 -20.82
N GLY A 98 9.27 7.09 -21.65
CA GLY A 98 8.03 7.74 -21.19
C GLY A 98 7.11 6.76 -20.47
N ALA A 99 6.83 5.60 -21.06
CA ALA A 99 5.98 4.57 -20.47
C ALA A 99 6.54 4.06 -19.12
N LEU A 100 7.86 3.96 -18.98
CA LEU A 100 8.50 3.61 -17.70
C LEU A 100 8.29 4.66 -16.60
N ARG A 101 8.27 5.96 -16.97
CA ARG A 101 7.94 7.03 -16.02
C ARG A 101 6.47 6.99 -15.63
N SER A 102 5.57 6.90 -16.60
CA SER A 102 4.13 6.78 -16.33
C SER A 102 3.77 5.53 -15.51
N ALA A 103 4.48 4.42 -15.71
CA ALA A 103 4.34 3.24 -14.87
C ALA A 103 4.84 3.46 -13.42
N ARG A 104 5.92 4.24 -13.24
CA ARG A 104 6.39 4.65 -11.91
C ARG A 104 5.37 5.56 -11.24
N ASP A 105 4.88 6.58 -11.95
CA ASP A 105 3.92 7.54 -11.42
C ASP A 105 2.63 6.82 -11.00
N MET A 106 2.10 5.94 -11.85
CA MET A 106 0.97 5.06 -11.53
C MET A 106 1.21 4.20 -10.28
N ALA A 107 2.43 3.68 -10.09
CA ALA A 107 2.76 2.89 -8.91
C ALA A 107 2.82 3.75 -7.64
N VAL A 108 3.32 4.99 -7.72
CA VAL A 108 3.33 5.95 -6.62
C VAL A 108 1.89 6.34 -6.25
N ASP A 109 1.05 6.64 -7.24
CA ASP A 109 -0.36 6.99 -7.05
C ASP A 109 -1.15 5.83 -6.42
N ALA A 110 -0.92 4.60 -6.88
CA ALA A 110 -1.58 3.42 -6.31
C ALA A 110 -1.18 3.18 -4.85
N VAL A 111 0.10 3.39 -4.50
CA VAL A 111 0.57 3.26 -3.12
C VAL A 111 -0.02 4.37 -2.24
N GLY A 112 -0.02 5.61 -2.72
CA GLY A 112 -0.68 6.73 -2.03
C GLY A 112 -2.16 6.45 -1.78
N TYR A 113 -2.88 6.00 -2.79
CA TYR A 113 -4.30 5.63 -2.70
C TYR A 113 -4.56 4.56 -1.63
N VAL A 114 -3.70 3.54 -1.54
CA VAL A 114 -3.81 2.48 -0.51
C VAL A 114 -3.58 3.04 0.90
N TYR A 115 -2.73 4.04 1.07
CA TYR A 115 -2.53 4.70 2.37
C TYR A 115 -3.66 5.67 2.74
N ASP A 116 -4.30 6.28 1.75
CA ASP A 116 -5.33 7.29 1.95
C ASP A 116 -6.76 6.72 2.01
N THR A 117 -6.96 5.43 1.71
CA THR A 117 -8.31 4.82 1.61
C THR A 117 -8.57 3.76 2.67
N VAL A 118 -9.73 3.84 3.34
CA VAL A 118 -10.21 2.84 4.30
C VAL A 118 -11.12 1.83 3.59
N ALA A 119 -11.08 0.55 4.01
CA ALA A 119 -11.96 -0.48 3.44
C ALA A 119 -13.44 -0.25 3.82
N PRO A 120 -14.41 -0.52 2.91
CA PRO A 120 -14.24 -1.01 1.55
C PRO A 120 -13.78 0.10 0.58
N ALA A 121 -12.68 -0.13 -0.12
CA ALA A 121 -12.10 0.87 -1.02
C ALA A 121 -12.75 0.83 -2.42
N PRO A 122 -13.10 1.99 -3.02
CA PRO A 122 -13.46 2.06 -4.42
C PRO A 122 -12.28 1.66 -5.30
N VAL A 123 -12.54 0.96 -6.41
CA VAL A 123 -11.47 0.48 -7.29
C VAL A 123 -11.15 1.49 -8.38
N THR A 124 -10.05 2.23 -8.18
CA THR A 124 -9.48 3.15 -9.16
C THR A 124 -8.56 2.42 -10.15
N VAL A 125 -8.27 3.03 -11.31
CA VAL A 125 -7.34 2.46 -12.32
C VAL A 125 -5.94 2.17 -11.74
N PRO A 126 -5.33 3.07 -10.94
CA PRO A 126 -4.06 2.77 -10.26
C PRO A 126 -4.13 1.56 -9.33
N LEU A 127 -5.20 1.45 -8.53
CA LEU A 127 -5.39 0.30 -7.64
C LEU A 127 -5.60 -1.00 -8.42
N GLU A 128 -6.39 -0.98 -9.50
CA GLU A 128 -6.58 -2.15 -10.37
C GLU A 128 -5.25 -2.60 -11.01
N ALA A 129 -4.43 -1.66 -11.47
CA ALA A 129 -3.11 -1.92 -12.03
C ALA A 129 -2.16 -2.55 -11.00
N LEU A 130 -2.20 -2.06 -9.76
CA LEU A 130 -1.43 -2.62 -8.64
C LEU A 130 -1.86 -4.05 -8.33
N LEU A 131 -3.18 -4.31 -8.24
CA LEU A 131 -3.73 -5.65 -8.02
C LEU A 131 -3.38 -6.62 -9.15
N ALA A 132 -3.45 -6.18 -10.41
CA ALA A 132 -3.04 -6.98 -11.57
C ALA A 132 -1.55 -7.35 -11.51
N THR A 133 -0.70 -6.38 -11.17
CA THR A 133 0.75 -6.56 -11.03
C THR A 133 1.07 -7.51 -9.88
N ALA A 134 0.38 -7.36 -8.75
CA ALA A 134 0.48 -8.22 -7.58
C ALA A 134 0.12 -9.67 -7.88
N ALA A 135 -1.04 -9.88 -8.52
CA ALA A 135 -1.51 -11.20 -8.94
C ALA A 135 -0.52 -11.86 -9.91
N LEU A 136 0.02 -11.10 -10.86
CA LEU A 136 1.00 -11.59 -11.81
C LEU A 136 2.30 -12.03 -11.12
N ALA A 137 2.85 -11.18 -10.23
CA ALA A 137 4.05 -11.48 -9.47
C ALA A 137 3.86 -12.74 -8.61
N LEU A 138 2.73 -12.83 -7.91
CA LEU A 138 2.35 -13.97 -7.08
C LEU A 138 2.27 -15.27 -7.90
N PHE A 139 1.61 -15.22 -9.07
CA PHE A 139 1.53 -16.35 -9.98
C PHE A 139 2.90 -16.82 -10.46
N LEU A 140 3.75 -15.91 -10.91
CA LEU A 140 5.08 -16.25 -11.44
C LEU A 140 5.99 -16.81 -10.34
N ALA A 141 5.92 -16.26 -9.12
CA ALA A 141 6.66 -16.76 -7.96
C ALA A 141 6.18 -18.17 -7.56
N ALA A 142 4.87 -18.37 -7.46
CA ALA A 142 4.28 -19.65 -7.10
C ALA A 142 4.54 -20.73 -8.16
N ASP A 143 4.47 -20.40 -9.46
CA ASP A 143 4.80 -21.32 -10.56
C ASP A 143 6.31 -21.64 -10.61
N ALA A 144 7.18 -20.66 -10.40
CA ALA A 144 8.63 -20.87 -10.30
C ALA A 144 8.98 -21.83 -9.17
N LEU A 145 8.37 -21.67 -8.00
CA LEU A 145 8.58 -22.57 -6.85
C LEU A 145 7.98 -23.95 -7.10
N ALA A 146 6.69 -24.02 -7.45
CA ALA A 146 5.97 -25.27 -7.57
C ALA A 146 6.48 -26.14 -8.71
N VAL A 147 6.66 -25.54 -9.90
CA VAL A 147 6.97 -26.28 -11.14
C VAL A 147 8.43 -26.15 -11.53
N GLY A 148 9.04 -24.98 -11.34
CA GLY A 148 10.45 -24.72 -11.64
C GLY A 148 11.39 -25.43 -10.65
N ALA A 149 11.29 -25.07 -9.36
CA ALA A 149 12.11 -25.63 -8.28
C ALA A 149 11.60 -26.99 -7.78
N GLY A 150 10.32 -27.32 -8.02
CA GLY A 150 9.71 -28.57 -7.54
C GLY A 150 9.33 -28.53 -6.06
N LEU A 151 9.22 -27.33 -5.48
CA LEU A 151 8.86 -27.07 -4.09
C LEU A 151 7.37 -26.68 -3.98
N ALA A 152 6.48 -27.50 -4.54
CA ALA A 152 5.04 -27.19 -4.56
C ALA A 152 4.38 -27.07 -3.18
N ALA A 153 4.96 -27.68 -2.14
CA ALA A 153 4.46 -27.49 -0.79
C ALA A 153 4.74 -26.06 -0.28
N THR A 154 5.88 -25.46 -0.63
CA THR A 154 6.23 -24.11 -0.13
C THR A 154 5.51 -23.01 -0.89
N SER A 155 5.07 -23.25 -2.14
CA SER A 155 4.28 -22.27 -2.89
C SER A 155 2.91 -21.99 -2.25
N GLY A 156 2.41 -22.88 -1.38
CA GLY A 156 1.16 -22.66 -0.65
C GLY A 156 1.19 -21.45 0.27
N ILE A 157 2.35 -21.15 0.87
CA ILE A 157 2.53 -19.99 1.75
C ILE A 157 2.26 -18.70 0.97
N LEU A 158 2.79 -18.61 -0.26
CA LEU A 158 2.56 -17.45 -1.12
C LEU A 158 1.09 -17.35 -1.53
N LEU A 159 0.47 -18.47 -1.91
CA LEU A 159 -0.91 -18.51 -2.40
C LEU A 159 -1.96 -18.20 -1.30
N LEU A 160 -1.59 -18.39 -0.03
CA LEU A 160 -2.44 -18.06 1.12
C LEU A 160 -2.25 -16.62 1.62
N ALA A 161 -1.14 -15.95 1.26
CA ALA A 161 -0.84 -14.60 1.74
C ALA A 161 -1.96 -13.56 1.49
N PRO A 162 -2.64 -13.52 0.33
CA PRO A 162 -3.72 -12.55 0.09
C PRO A 162 -4.97 -12.72 0.98
N TRP A 163 -5.10 -13.87 1.65
CA TRP A 163 -6.22 -14.13 2.56
C TRP A 163 -5.97 -13.60 3.97
N ILE A 164 -4.72 -13.29 4.34
CA ILE A 164 -4.38 -12.86 5.70
C ILE A 164 -5.05 -11.53 6.06
N PRO A 165 -4.98 -10.45 5.24
CA PRO A 165 -5.60 -9.18 5.60
C PRO A 165 -7.12 -9.26 5.84
N PRO A 166 -7.95 -9.83 4.95
CA PRO A 166 -9.41 -9.88 5.17
C PRO A 166 -9.78 -10.80 6.35
N LEU A 167 -9.04 -11.88 6.59
CA LEU A 167 -9.26 -12.75 7.76
C LEU A 167 -8.90 -12.04 9.08
N ALA A 168 -7.82 -11.25 9.08
CA ALA A 168 -7.40 -10.48 10.25
C ALA A 168 -8.39 -9.35 10.58
N LEU A 169 -9.03 -8.77 9.56
CA LEU A 169 -10.03 -7.71 9.68
C LEU A 169 -11.44 -8.21 9.97
N GLY A 170 -11.65 -9.53 10.08
CA GLY A 170 -12.99 -10.09 10.28
C GLY A 170 -13.94 -9.86 9.10
N ALA A 171 -13.41 -9.61 7.90
CA ALA A 171 -14.23 -9.40 6.71
C ALA A 171 -14.92 -10.71 6.27
N ASP A 172 -16.10 -10.59 5.65
CA ASP A 172 -16.86 -11.72 5.13
C ASP A 172 -16.18 -12.34 3.89
N VAL A 173 -15.27 -13.30 4.13
CA VAL A 173 -14.55 -14.00 3.08
C VAL A 173 -15.36 -15.17 2.49
N PRO A 174 -15.36 -15.35 1.16
CA PRO A 174 -16.05 -16.47 0.53
C PRO A 174 -15.34 -17.80 0.82
N VAL A 175 -15.81 -18.53 1.84
CA VAL A 175 -15.26 -19.82 2.31
C VAL A 175 -15.08 -20.82 1.16
N GLY A 176 -16.01 -20.84 0.20
CA GLY A 176 -15.91 -21.71 -0.98
C GLY A 176 -14.67 -21.44 -1.85
N ALA A 177 -14.29 -20.17 -2.02
CA ALA A 177 -13.08 -19.80 -2.77
C ALA A 177 -11.81 -20.15 -2.00
N LEU A 178 -11.80 -19.98 -0.67
CA LEU A 178 -10.68 -20.39 0.19
C LEU A 178 -10.45 -21.90 0.15
N VAL A 179 -11.51 -22.69 0.27
CA VAL A 179 -11.46 -24.15 0.14
C VAL A 179 -11.01 -24.56 -1.27
N GLY A 180 -11.48 -23.86 -2.30
CA GLY A 180 -11.03 -24.03 -3.68
C GLY A 180 -9.53 -23.77 -3.86
N CYS A 181 -9.00 -22.69 -3.26
CA CYS A 181 -7.57 -22.39 -3.24
C CYS A 181 -6.76 -23.52 -2.61
N LEU A 182 -7.18 -24.00 -1.44
CA LEU A 182 -6.49 -25.09 -0.73
C LEU A 182 -6.51 -26.38 -1.55
N ALA A 183 -7.65 -26.73 -2.15
CA ALA A 183 -7.81 -27.92 -2.98
C ALA A 183 -6.91 -27.87 -4.24
N LEU A 184 -6.85 -26.73 -4.93
CA LEU A 184 -6.01 -26.54 -6.11
C LEU A 184 -4.51 -26.51 -5.77
N TRP A 185 -4.14 -25.95 -4.63
CA TRP A 185 -2.77 -26.04 -4.13
C TRP A 185 -2.37 -27.50 -3.87
N LEU A 186 -3.20 -28.28 -3.17
CA LEU A 186 -2.94 -29.71 -2.94
C LEU A 186 -2.90 -30.50 -4.26
N ALA A 187 -3.75 -30.15 -5.23
CA ALA A 187 -3.68 -30.73 -6.57
C ALA A 187 -2.34 -30.41 -7.26
N THR A 188 -1.83 -29.18 -7.11
CA THR A 188 -0.51 -28.77 -7.61
C THR A 188 0.62 -29.59 -6.98
N VAL A 189 0.55 -29.84 -5.67
CA VAL A 189 1.49 -30.71 -4.95
C VAL A 189 1.40 -32.15 -5.47
N ALA A 190 0.19 -32.68 -5.69
CA ALA A 190 0.00 -34.03 -6.20
C ALA A 190 0.53 -34.20 -7.64
N LEU A 191 0.26 -33.23 -8.51
CA LEU A 191 0.72 -33.21 -9.91
C LEU A 191 2.24 -33.13 -10.01
N THR A 192 2.88 -32.32 -9.18
CA THR A 192 4.34 -32.15 -9.17
C THR A 192 5.05 -33.35 -8.55
N ARG A 193 4.54 -33.97 -7.47
CA ARG A 193 5.08 -35.21 -6.87
C ARG A 193 5.08 -36.40 -7.82
N ARG A 194 4.03 -36.56 -8.63
CA ARG A 194 3.94 -37.64 -9.66
C ARG A 194 5.02 -37.53 -10.74
N SER A 195 5.65 -36.36 -10.90
CA SER A 195 6.68 -36.11 -11.93
C SER A 195 8.11 -36.37 -11.46
N THR A 196 8.37 -36.41 -10.15
CA THR A 196 9.71 -36.51 -9.55
C THR A 196 9.97 -37.90 -8.98
N GLY A 197 10.08 -38.91 -9.85
CA GLY A 197 10.67 -40.20 -9.48
C GLY A 197 12.15 -40.03 -9.04
N THR A 198 12.45 -40.45 -7.80
CA THR A 198 13.76 -40.77 -7.19
C THR A 198 14.94 -39.77 -7.27
N ARG A 199 14.79 -38.59 -7.87
CA ARG A 199 15.89 -37.61 -8.05
C ARG A 199 16.00 -36.51 -6.98
N TRP A 200 15.26 -36.63 -5.86
CA TRP A 200 15.27 -35.65 -4.77
C TRP A 200 16.69 -35.43 -4.21
N ARG A 201 17.45 -36.52 -3.97
CA ARG A 201 18.71 -36.44 -3.22
C ARG A 201 19.88 -35.78 -3.97
N SER A 202 19.84 -35.67 -5.30
CA SER A 202 21.00 -35.19 -6.09
C SER A 202 20.90 -33.75 -6.58
N ARG A 203 19.75 -33.07 -6.46
CA ARG A 203 19.60 -31.67 -6.92
C ARG A 203 19.70 -30.62 -5.82
N ALA A 204 19.43 -31.00 -4.57
CA ALA A 204 19.57 -30.10 -3.44
C ALA A 204 21.06 -29.77 -3.13
N ALA A 205 21.99 -30.62 -3.57
CA ALA A 205 23.43 -30.45 -3.34
C ALA A 205 24.15 -29.58 -4.41
N ASP A 206 23.58 -29.44 -5.61
CA ASP A 206 24.28 -28.90 -6.80
C ASP A 206 23.62 -27.62 -7.38
N ALA A 207 22.88 -26.84 -6.59
CA ALA A 207 22.23 -25.62 -7.09
C ALA A 207 23.00 -24.33 -6.72
N PRO A 208 24.09 -23.95 -7.41
CA PRO A 208 24.64 -22.61 -7.29
C PRO A 208 23.77 -21.62 -8.10
N ALA A 209 23.61 -20.41 -7.54
CA ALA A 209 23.14 -19.19 -8.20
C ALA A 209 21.64 -19.04 -8.61
N THR A 210 20.72 -19.87 -8.11
CA THR A 210 19.25 -19.67 -8.34
C THR A 210 18.46 -19.22 -7.11
N GLY A 211 19.12 -19.13 -5.95
CA GLY A 211 18.50 -18.64 -4.71
C GLY A 211 18.05 -17.18 -4.79
N GLY A 212 18.81 -16.31 -5.45
CA GLY A 212 18.54 -14.85 -5.47
C GLY A 212 17.23 -14.45 -6.17
N VAL A 213 16.84 -15.13 -7.25
CA VAL A 213 15.60 -14.81 -7.99
C VAL A 213 14.37 -15.35 -7.27
N VAL A 214 14.49 -16.53 -6.64
CA VAL A 214 13.41 -17.15 -5.86
C VAL A 214 13.20 -16.42 -4.53
N LEU A 215 14.29 -16.04 -3.84
CA LEU A 215 14.23 -15.15 -2.68
C LEU A 215 13.67 -13.79 -3.10
N GLY A 216 14.15 -13.17 -4.19
CA GLY A 216 13.63 -11.87 -4.64
C GLY A 216 12.13 -11.88 -4.97
N ALA A 217 11.62 -12.94 -5.61
CA ALA A 217 10.19 -13.06 -5.91
C ALA A 217 9.34 -13.37 -4.66
N ALA A 218 9.86 -14.16 -3.71
CA ALA A 218 9.21 -14.41 -2.42
C ALA A 218 9.23 -13.16 -1.54
N SER A 219 10.35 -12.43 -1.51
CA SER A 219 10.50 -11.14 -0.86
C SER A 219 9.54 -10.11 -1.44
N LEU A 220 9.36 -10.07 -2.77
CA LEU A 220 8.43 -9.15 -3.42
C LEU A 220 6.96 -9.51 -3.10
N ALA A 221 6.61 -10.80 -3.08
CA ALA A 221 5.25 -11.24 -2.71
C ALA A 221 4.94 -10.99 -1.23
N VAL A 222 5.92 -11.18 -0.33
CA VAL A 222 5.80 -10.83 1.09
C VAL A 222 5.77 -9.31 1.26
N LEU A 223 6.61 -8.55 0.55
CA LEU A 223 6.58 -7.09 0.55
C LEU A 223 5.26 -6.55 0.03
N LEU A 224 4.65 -7.16 -1.00
CA LEU A 224 3.32 -6.79 -1.46
C LEU A 224 2.23 -7.19 -0.47
N ALA A 225 2.33 -8.35 0.18
CA ALA A 225 1.39 -8.72 1.25
C ALA A 225 1.49 -7.77 2.46
N VAL A 226 2.71 -7.30 2.77
CA VAL A 226 2.99 -6.28 3.80
C VAL A 226 2.59 -4.87 3.33
N ALA A 227 2.66 -4.57 2.04
CA ALA A 227 2.25 -3.28 1.46
C ALA A 227 0.73 -3.18 1.25
N ILE A 228 0.01 -4.30 1.21
CA ILE A 228 -1.46 -4.36 1.23
C ILE A 228 -2.00 -4.39 2.68
N ALA A 229 -1.16 -4.80 3.65
CA ALA A 229 -1.48 -4.78 5.07
C ALA A 229 -1.84 -3.41 5.69
N PRO A 230 -1.46 -2.23 5.16
CA PRO A 230 -1.84 -0.93 5.74
C PRO A 230 -3.33 -0.58 5.57
N LEU A 231 -4.12 -1.38 4.83
CA LEU A 231 -5.59 -1.21 4.73
C LEU A 231 -6.33 -1.61 6.02
N ALA A 232 -5.62 -1.78 7.14
CA ALA A 232 -6.15 -2.28 8.40
C ALA A 232 -6.14 -1.21 9.51
N PRO A 233 -7.16 -0.36 9.61
CA PRO A 233 -7.54 0.22 10.89
C PRO A 233 -8.34 -0.82 11.70
N GLY A 234 -7.91 -1.14 12.93
CA GLY A 234 -8.82 -1.71 13.93
C GLY A 234 -8.49 -3.07 14.59
N VAL A 235 -7.22 -3.49 14.73
CA VAL A 235 -6.86 -4.63 15.61
C VAL A 235 -5.89 -4.18 16.71
N PRO A 236 -6.15 -4.49 18.01
CA PRO A 236 -5.23 -4.16 19.11
C PRO A 236 -3.84 -4.80 18.91
N GLY A 237 -2.78 -4.01 19.00
CA GLY A 237 -1.37 -4.47 18.99
C GLY A 237 -0.64 -4.48 17.64
N TRP A 238 -1.24 -4.00 16.55
CA TRP A 238 -0.54 -3.79 15.25
C TRP A 238 -0.14 -2.33 14.98
N GLY A 239 -0.60 -1.38 15.81
CA GLY A 239 -0.14 0.02 15.80
C GLY A 239 1.34 0.18 16.22
N ASP A 240 1.89 -0.81 16.93
CA ASP A 240 3.26 -0.78 17.48
C ASP A 240 4.34 -1.32 16.53
N LEU A 241 3.99 -1.81 15.34
CA LEU A 241 5.00 -2.23 14.37
C LEU A 241 5.59 -0.99 13.70
N PRO A 242 6.93 -0.82 13.69
CA PRO A 242 7.56 0.31 13.04
C PRO A 242 7.17 0.33 11.55
N ARG A 243 6.32 1.30 11.18
CA ARG A 243 5.94 1.55 9.79
C ARG A 243 7.23 1.81 9.02
N ALA A 244 7.54 0.92 8.08
CA ALA A 244 8.76 1.04 7.28
C ALA A 244 8.66 2.32 6.43
N THR A 245 9.36 3.37 6.85
CA THR A 245 9.53 4.59 6.08
C THR A 245 10.30 4.23 4.81
N LEU A 246 9.65 4.34 3.65
CA LEU A 246 10.33 4.14 2.38
C LEU A 246 11.34 5.27 2.15
N PRO A 247 12.50 5.00 1.52
CA PRO A 247 13.47 6.04 1.21
C PRO A 247 12.85 7.18 0.40
N SER A 248 13.10 8.43 0.79
CA SER A 248 12.61 9.66 0.14
C SER A 248 12.88 9.75 -1.38
N ALA A 249 13.84 8.97 -1.88
CA ALA A 249 14.12 8.82 -3.31
C ALA A 249 12.94 8.24 -4.14
N TRP A 250 11.94 7.64 -3.49
CA TRP A 250 10.79 6.98 -4.12
C TRP A 250 9.49 7.81 -4.10
N GLY A 251 9.56 9.09 -3.71
CA GLY A 251 8.56 10.10 -4.06
C GLY A 251 7.21 10.03 -3.35
N GLY A 252 7.17 9.57 -2.09
CA GLY A 252 6.01 9.79 -1.22
C GLY A 252 6.21 11.07 -0.41
N GLY A 253 5.37 12.09 -0.63
CA GLY A 253 5.32 13.25 0.26
C GLY A 253 4.92 12.80 1.67
N GLN A 254 5.44 13.45 2.70
CA GLN A 254 5.23 13.02 4.09
C GLN A 254 3.83 13.46 4.54
N ARG A 255 2.98 12.52 4.95
CA ARG A 255 1.64 12.83 5.47
C ARG A 255 1.74 13.07 6.98
N LEU A 256 1.41 14.28 7.45
CA LEU A 256 1.25 14.57 8.87
C LEU A 256 -0.21 14.40 9.22
N ASP A 257 -0.50 13.34 9.96
CA ASP A 257 -1.86 12.93 10.32
C ASP A 257 -2.17 13.31 11.76
N ILE A 258 -2.41 14.60 11.97
CA ILE A 258 -2.85 15.14 13.27
C ILE A 258 -4.28 14.71 13.65
N GLU A 259 -4.99 14.01 12.75
CA GLU A 259 -6.36 13.54 12.94
C GLU A 259 -6.42 12.13 13.54
N ILE A 260 -5.46 11.26 13.19
CA ILE A 260 -5.40 9.88 13.68
C ILE A 260 -4.44 9.72 14.89
N ASP A 261 -3.32 10.46 14.95
CA ASP A 261 -2.36 10.29 16.03
C ASP A 261 -1.51 11.55 16.33
N LEU A 262 -1.98 12.36 17.29
CA LEU A 262 -1.22 13.52 17.78
C LEU A 262 0.02 13.11 18.59
N ARG A 263 0.02 11.93 19.22
CA ARG A 263 1.13 11.42 20.06
C ARG A 263 2.35 11.13 19.18
N ASP A 264 2.13 10.54 18.00
CA ASP A 264 3.17 10.30 16.98
C ASP A 264 3.83 11.59 16.47
N SER A 265 3.04 12.64 16.23
CA SER A 265 3.53 13.97 15.82
C SER A 265 4.41 14.62 16.88
N LEU A 266 4.02 14.51 18.16
CA LEU A 266 4.71 15.09 19.31
C LEU A 266 6.03 14.39 19.66
N THR A 267 6.16 13.10 19.36
CA THR A 267 7.32 12.28 19.76
C THR A 267 8.29 12.04 18.60
N ALA A 268 7.84 11.43 17.51
CA ALA A 268 8.70 10.97 16.42
C ALA A 268 8.98 12.05 15.37
N ARG A 269 8.17 13.12 15.31
CA ARG A 269 8.21 14.15 14.26
C ARG A 269 8.37 15.58 14.79
N SER A 270 8.86 15.72 16.02
CA SER A 270 8.95 17.00 16.74
C SER A 270 9.67 18.11 15.97
N ASP A 271 10.67 17.75 15.15
CA ASP A 271 11.58 18.71 14.52
C ASP A 271 11.27 18.94 13.02
N GLU A 272 10.28 18.25 12.45
CA GLU A 272 9.99 18.36 11.01
C GLU A 272 9.15 19.62 10.72
N PRO A 273 9.62 20.54 9.85
CA PRO A 273 8.87 21.73 9.49
C PRO A 273 7.58 21.39 8.74
N PHE A 274 6.45 21.80 9.32
CA PHE A 274 5.12 21.63 8.72
C PHE A 274 4.76 22.82 7.82
N LEU A 275 4.83 24.02 8.39
CA LEU A 275 4.63 25.27 7.65
C LEU A 275 5.60 26.34 8.14
N VAL A 276 5.83 27.32 7.28
CA VAL A 276 6.58 28.52 7.59
C VAL A 276 5.67 29.71 7.35
N TYR A 277 5.64 30.67 8.27
CA TYR A 277 4.90 31.90 8.05
C TYR A 277 5.76 33.13 8.28
N THR A 278 5.41 34.22 7.59
CA THR A 278 6.03 35.52 7.77
C THR A 278 5.02 36.49 8.34
N SER A 279 5.34 37.12 9.47
CA SER A 279 4.47 38.05 10.19
C SER A 279 5.26 39.25 10.71
N ALA A 280 4.94 40.45 10.21
CA ALA A 280 5.56 41.70 10.67
C ALA A 280 5.14 42.09 12.10
N SER A 281 4.08 41.48 12.63
CA SER A 281 3.51 41.75 13.95
C SER A 281 3.98 40.76 15.03
N GLY A 282 5.00 39.96 14.74
CA GLY A 282 5.48 38.89 15.62
C GLY A 282 4.66 37.62 15.50
N ARG A 283 4.77 36.76 16.52
CA ARG A 283 4.15 35.44 16.57
C ARG A 283 2.63 35.55 16.42
N VAL A 284 2.03 34.71 15.58
CA VAL A 284 0.57 34.67 15.39
C VAL A 284 -0.10 33.82 16.47
N PRO A 285 -1.42 33.98 16.69
CA PRO A 285 -2.20 33.05 17.52
C PRO A 285 -2.13 31.61 17.01
N VAL A 286 -2.76 30.69 17.74
CA VAL A 286 -2.82 29.29 17.31
C VAL A 286 -3.46 29.15 15.94
N LEU A 287 -2.99 28.17 15.18
CA LEU A 287 -3.50 27.85 13.85
C LEU A 287 -4.31 26.57 13.95
N ARG A 288 -5.64 26.70 14.03
CA ARG A 288 -6.58 25.57 14.05
C ARG A 288 -6.57 24.85 12.70
N ALA A 289 -6.52 23.53 12.75
CA ALA A 289 -6.77 22.68 11.59
C ALA A 289 -8.24 22.22 11.57
N PHE A 290 -8.72 21.67 12.69
CA PHE A 290 -10.07 21.11 12.79
C PHE A 290 -10.66 21.16 14.20
N SER A 291 -11.96 20.91 14.32
CA SER A 291 -12.66 20.76 15.60
C SER A 291 -13.59 19.55 15.64
N ARG A 292 -13.87 19.02 16.82
CA ARG A 292 -14.64 17.79 17.03
C ARG A 292 -15.70 18.00 18.11
N ALA A 293 -16.89 17.45 17.86
CA ALA A 293 -18.03 17.53 18.77
C ALA A 293 -18.30 16.20 19.46
N ASP A 294 -18.19 15.08 18.75
CA ASP A 294 -18.57 13.77 19.27
C ASP A 294 -17.39 13.03 19.91
N PHE A 295 -17.54 12.71 21.21
CA PHE A 295 -16.58 11.94 22.01
C PHE A 295 -17.26 10.69 22.57
N ASP A 296 -16.62 9.53 22.45
CA ASP A 296 -17.21 8.24 22.84
C ASP A 296 -16.76 7.68 24.20
N GLY A 297 -15.91 8.42 24.92
CA GLY A 297 -15.34 8.01 26.21
C GLY A 297 -13.83 7.80 26.16
N ASN A 298 -13.31 7.43 24.99
CA ASN A 298 -11.86 7.23 24.79
C ASN A 298 -11.31 8.05 23.61
N GLY A 299 -12.10 8.32 22.57
CA GLY A 299 -11.65 9.05 21.38
C GLY A 299 -12.67 10.05 20.82
N TRP A 300 -12.14 11.03 20.08
CA TRP A 300 -12.94 11.99 19.32
C TRP A 300 -13.24 11.42 17.93
N ARG A 301 -14.51 11.42 17.52
CA ARG A 301 -14.92 10.85 16.23
C ARG A 301 -14.59 11.76 15.07
N VAL A 302 -13.99 11.22 14.03
CA VAL A 302 -13.78 11.94 12.77
C VAL A 302 -15.12 12.20 12.09
N GLU A 303 -15.38 13.46 11.78
CA GLU A 303 -16.59 13.91 11.09
C GLU A 303 -16.21 14.61 9.78
N THR A 304 -16.91 14.25 8.70
CA THR A 304 -16.84 14.99 7.44
C THR A 304 -17.97 16.02 7.41
N PRO A 305 -17.66 17.32 7.31
CA PRO A 305 -18.70 18.34 7.23
C PRO A 305 -19.64 18.09 6.04
N THR A 306 -20.95 18.11 6.28
CA THR A 306 -21.95 17.87 5.23
C THR A 306 -22.27 19.14 4.43
N GLU A 307 -22.11 20.31 5.06
CA GLU A 307 -22.30 21.62 4.43
C GLU A 307 -20.98 22.36 4.35
N THR A 308 -20.60 22.73 3.13
CA THR A 308 -19.41 23.53 2.87
C THR A 308 -19.70 24.62 1.86
N GLU A 309 -19.03 25.76 2.01
CA GLU A 309 -19.14 26.91 1.12
C GLU A 309 -17.78 27.31 0.55
N GLN A 310 -17.80 28.12 -0.52
CA GLN A 310 -16.56 28.68 -1.06
C GLN A 310 -16.03 29.76 -0.11
N PRO A 311 -14.75 29.71 0.28
CA PRO A 311 -14.16 30.67 1.21
C PRO A 311 -14.09 32.05 0.56
N SER A 312 -15.07 32.90 0.85
CA SER A 312 -15.17 34.25 0.31
C SER A 312 -15.53 35.24 1.41
N GLY A 313 -14.84 36.38 1.43
CA GLY A 313 -15.01 37.37 2.50
C GLY A 313 -14.49 36.89 3.87
N PRO A 314 -14.99 37.48 4.96
CA PRO A 314 -14.71 37.02 6.32
C PRO A 314 -15.30 35.64 6.60
N LEU A 315 -14.43 34.69 6.97
CA LEU A 315 -14.74 33.36 7.46
C LEU A 315 -14.94 33.43 8.98
N TRP A 316 -16.18 33.17 9.40
CA TRP A 316 -16.55 33.04 10.81
C TRP A 316 -17.84 32.22 10.93
N PRO A 317 -17.99 31.35 11.94
CA PRO A 317 -19.19 30.52 12.11
C PRO A 317 -20.44 31.32 12.48
N LEU A 318 -20.30 32.55 12.99
CA LEU A 318 -21.41 33.43 13.34
C LEU A 318 -21.50 34.64 12.39
N PRO A 319 -22.71 35.18 12.14
CA PRO A 319 -22.86 36.44 11.42
C PRO A 319 -22.10 37.57 12.10
N TYR A 320 -21.02 38.06 11.47
CA TYR A 320 -20.17 39.10 12.04
C TYR A 320 -20.22 40.39 11.21
N ALA A 321 -20.94 41.40 11.69
CA ALA A 321 -21.02 42.73 11.06
C ALA A 321 -19.84 43.65 11.40
N GLY A 322 -19.02 43.27 12.39
CA GLY A 322 -17.95 44.07 12.97
C GLY A 322 -16.58 43.90 12.33
N TRP A 323 -16.48 43.51 11.05
CA TRP A 323 -15.21 43.48 10.32
C TRP A 323 -14.66 44.92 10.16
N VAL A 324 -14.18 45.48 11.27
CA VAL A 324 -13.64 46.83 11.39
C VAL A 324 -12.20 46.76 10.91
N GLY A 325 -11.93 47.34 9.75
CA GLY A 325 -10.64 47.24 9.05
C GLY A 325 -9.41 47.70 9.85
N ASP A 326 -9.59 48.38 10.97
CA ASP A 326 -8.52 49.07 11.72
C ASP A 326 -7.82 48.21 12.79
N GLN A 327 -8.36 47.06 13.20
CA GLN A 327 -7.73 46.13 14.16
C GLN A 327 -7.52 44.76 13.53
N THR A 328 -6.81 44.75 12.40
CA THR A 328 -6.50 43.52 11.68
C THR A 328 -5.00 43.37 11.47
N ARG A 329 -4.52 42.13 11.52
CA ARG A 329 -3.14 41.77 11.19
C ARG A 329 -3.14 40.80 10.03
N SER A 330 -2.01 40.76 9.32
CA SER A 330 -1.82 39.87 8.19
C SER A 330 -0.52 39.10 8.32
N PHE A 331 -0.55 37.86 7.87
CA PHE A 331 0.63 37.01 7.73
C PHE A 331 0.50 36.16 6.48
N THR A 332 1.64 35.70 5.96
CA THR A 332 1.70 34.82 4.79
C THR A 332 2.23 33.48 5.22
N VAL A 333 1.52 32.42 4.86
CA VAL A 333 1.87 31.03 5.15
C VAL A 333 2.40 30.36 3.88
N ARG A 334 3.43 29.56 4.05
CA ARG A 334 3.98 28.64 3.07
C ARG A 334 4.01 27.24 3.67
N VAL A 335 3.21 26.34 3.13
CA VAL A 335 3.16 24.94 3.53
C VAL A 335 4.31 24.17 2.86
N GLY A 336 4.96 23.29 3.62
CA GLY A 336 6.06 22.46 3.14
C GLY A 336 5.62 21.30 2.24
N ASP A 337 6.44 20.24 2.22
CA ASP A 337 6.13 18.94 1.58
C ASP A 337 5.32 18.02 2.50
N VAL A 338 4.49 18.63 3.36
CA VAL A 338 3.64 17.91 4.29
C VAL A 338 2.22 17.96 3.79
N ARG A 339 1.68 16.80 3.43
CA ARG A 339 0.35 16.66 2.84
C ARG A 339 -0.72 16.51 3.92
N ASN A 340 -1.70 17.42 3.95
CA ASN A 340 -2.89 17.31 4.80
C ASN A 340 -4.16 17.83 4.08
N ALA A 341 -5.34 17.48 4.60
CA ALA A 341 -6.62 17.94 4.06
C ALA A 341 -7.08 19.31 4.60
N PHE A 342 -6.41 19.82 5.63
CA PHE A 342 -6.80 21.01 6.38
C PHE A 342 -5.88 22.19 6.09
N VAL A 343 -6.46 23.36 5.86
CA VAL A 343 -5.72 24.62 5.77
C VAL A 343 -5.72 25.25 7.16
N PRO A 344 -4.56 25.36 7.85
CA PRO A 344 -4.50 25.95 9.18
C PRO A 344 -4.91 27.41 9.17
N ILE A 345 -5.73 27.81 10.14
CA ILE A 345 -6.34 29.14 10.22
C ILE A 345 -6.42 29.63 11.67
N PRO A 346 -6.31 30.94 11.92
CA PRO A 346 -6.40 31.48 13.27
C PRO A 346 -7.80 31.31 13.87
N ASP A 347 -7.86 31.35 15.20
CA ASP A 347 -9.05 31.23 16.06
C ASP A 347 -9.89 32.51 16.19
N ALA A 348 -9.70 33.47 15.28
CA ALA A 348 -10.41 34.75 15.24
C ALA A 348 -11.02 34.97 13.85
N PRO A 349 -12.01 35.86 13.69
CA PRO A 349 -12.58 36.20 12.38
C PRO A 349 -11.47 36.51 11.37
N ARG A 350 -11.45 35.79 10.25
CA ARG A 350 -10.36 35.87 9.27
C ARG A 350 -10.84 35.83 7.84
N SER A 351 -10.03 36.35 6.92
CA SER A 351 -10.18 36.14 5.49
C SER A 351 -8.90 35.51 4.97
N VAL A 352 -9.04 34.54 4.09
CA VAL A 352 -7.91 33.83 3.50
C VAL A 352 -7.89 34.10 2.00
N SER A 353 -6.72 34.32 1.42
CA SER A 353 -6.57 34.32 -0.04
C SER A 353 -6.74 32.89 -0.55
N ALA A 354 -7.99 32.51 -0.82
CA ALA A 354 -8.33 31.14 -1.18
C ALA A 354 -7.72 30.73 -2.52
N ALA A 355 -7.15 29.52 -2.56
CA ALA A 355 -6.81 28.85 -3.81
C ALA A 355 -8.07 28.15 -4.38
N ALA A 356 -8.07 27.90 -5.70
CA ALA A 356 -9.14 27.14 -6.32
C ALA A 356 -9.26 25.74 -5.67
N GLY A 357 -10.48 25.31 -5.36
CA GLY A 357 -10.75 24.01 -4.76
C GLY A 357 -10.83 23.99 -3.23
N TRP A 358 -10.61 25.11 -2.54
CA TRP A 358 -10.81 25.16 -1.09
C TRP A 358 -12.28 25.32 -0.72
N THR A 359 -12.66 24.72 0.41
CA THR A 359 -14.02 24.76 0.95
C THR A 359 -13.96 25.07 2.43
N TYR A 360 -14.89 25.89 2.91
CA TYR A 360 -15.03 26.26 4.31
C TYR A 360 -16.29 25.60 4.88
N ALA A 361 -16.18 25.00 6.06
CA ALA A 361 -17.27 24.40 6.80
C ALA A 361 -17.61 25.29 8.01
N PRO A 362 -18.69 26.10 7.97
CA PRO A 362 -19.03 27.00 9.07
C PRO A 362 -19.35 26.27 10.38
N SER A 363 -19.98 25.09 10.32
CA SER A 363 -20.42 24.36 11.52
C SER A 363 -19.26 23.89 12.41
N SER A 364 -18.17 23.42 11.81
CA SER A 364 -16.93 23.01 12.50
C SER A 364 -15.83 24.09 12.46
N ASP A 365 -16.06 25.19 11.75
CA ASP A 365 -15.14 26.31 11.54
C ASP A 365 -13.77 25.84 10.96
N GLU A 366 -13.86 25.01 9.92
CA GLU A 366 -12.73 24.35 9.27
C GLU A 366 -12.56 24.79 7.82
N LEU A 367 -11.31 24.97 7.38
CA LEU A 367 -10.98 25.22 5.97
C LEU A 367 -10.27 23.99 5.39
N ARG A 368 -10.79 23.45 4.30
CA ARG A 368 -10.36 22.18 3.69
C ARG A 368 -10.01 22.35 2.22
N VAL A 369 -9.18 21.45 1.70
CA VAL A 369 -8.96 21.29 0.26
C VAL A 369 -9.98 20.30 -0.30
N GLY A 370 -10.27 20.39 -1.60
CA GLY A 370 -11.19 19.50 -2.30
C GLY A 370 -10.84 18.02 -2.15
N GLU A 371 -11.86 17.18 -2.33
CA GLU A 371 -11.75 15.73 -2.15
C GLU A 371 -10.66 15.12 -3.06
N GLY A 372 -9.60 14.55 -2.44
CA GLY A 372 -8.45 13.99 -3.15
C GLY A 372 -7.25 14.94 -3.33
N ASP A 373 -7.38 16.22 -2.99
CA ASP A 373 -6.29 17.19 -2.98
C ASP A 373 -5.67 17.32 -1.57
N LEU A 374 -4.37 17.57 -1.51
CA LEU A 374 -3.63 17.77 -0.26
C LEU A 374 -2.95 19.15 -0.30
N VAL A 375 -2.98 19.89 0.81
CA VAL A 375 -2.20 21.13 0.91
C VAL A 375 -0.72 20.74 0.90
N ALA A 376 -0.07 20.86 -0.25
CA ALA A 376 1.36 20.70 -0.38
C ALA A 376 1.90 21.87 -1.20
N PHE A 377 3.00 22.48 -0.75
CA PHE A 377 3.61 23.64 -1.40
C PHE A 377 2.64 24.83 -1.59
N ALA A 378 1.55 24.89 -0.82
CA ALA A 378 0.59 25.97 -0.91
C ALA A 378 1.16 27.25 -0.28
N GLN A 379 0.85 28.39 -0.89
CA GLN A 379 1.14 29.69 -0.33
C GLN A 379 -0.14 30.51 -0.27
N TYR A 380 -0.47 31.02 0.92
CA TYR A 380 -1.66 31.81 1.14
C TYR A 380 -1.41 32.90 2.16
N SER A 381 -2.19 33.98 2.07
CA SER A 381 -2.17 35.07 3.03
C SER A 381 -3.45 35.05 3.84
N VAL A 382 -3.30 35.28 5.13
CA VAL A 382 -4.39 35.37 6.08
C VAL A 382 -4.43 36.78 6.63
N LYS A 383 -5.63 37.36 6.67
CA LYS A 383 -5.92 38.59 7.41
C LYS A 383 -6.90 38.24 8.51
N TYR A 384 -6.57 38.56 9.76
CA TYR A 384 -7.37 38.19 10.92
C TYR A 384 -7.62 39.38 11.84
N ALA A 385 -8.74 39.37 12.55
CA ALA A 385 -9.10 40.36 13.54
C ALA A 385 -8.31 40.16 14.83
N THR A 386 -7.84 41.26 15.44
CA THR A 386 -7.18 41.27 16.74
C THR A 386 -8.07 41.90 17.81
N GLY A 387 -7.93 41.46 19.06
CA GLY A 387 -8.75 41.99 20.17
C GLY A 387 -10.23 41.64 20.05
N PHE A 388 -10.57 40.59 19.30
CA PHE A 388 -11.94 40.14 19.12
C PHE A 388 -12.51 39.48 20.39
N HIS A 389 -11.65 38.79 21.15
CA HIS A 389 -11.97 38.28 22.47
C HIS A 389 -11.24 39.12 23.51
N THR A 390 -11.99 39.73 24.42
CA THR A 390 -11.50 40.40 25.63
C THR A 390 -12.27 39.88 26.82
N GLU A 391 -11.66 39.86 28.01
CA GLU A 391 -12.35 39.46 29.24
C GLU A 391 -13.67 40.22 29.42
N GLU A 392 -13.65 41.55 29.26
CA GLU A 392 -14.84 42.39 29.37
C GLU A 392 -15.98 41.95 28.42
N ALA A 393 -15.63 41.63 27.17
CA ALA A 393 -16.62 41.20 26.19
C ALA A 393 -17.16 39.79 26.47
N LEU A 394 -16.30 38.87 26.90
CA LEU A 394 -16.70 37.51 27.26
C LEU A 394 -17.59 37.48 28.50
N ARG A 395 -17.30 38.31 29.52
CA ARG A 395 -18.18 38.48 30.68
C ARG A 395 -19.52 39.11 30.31
N ALA A 396 -19.52 40.08 29.40
CA ALA A 396 -20.75 40.72 28.91
C ALA A 396 -21.69 39.74 28.16
N ALA A 397 -21.16 38.65 27.61
CA ALA A 397 -21.95 37.61 26.94
C ALA A 397 -22.91 36.86 27.89
N GLU A 398 -22.70 36.93 29.21
CA GLU A 398 -23.56 36.30 30.22
C GLU A 398 -25.03 36.75 30.10
N ALA A 399 -25.27 38.01 29.75
CA ALA A 399 -26.62 38.52 29.52
C ALA A 399 -27.32 37.84 28.33
N ALA A 400 -26.57 37.50 27.28
CA ALA A 400 -27.09 36.78 26.12
C ALA A 400 -27.30 35.29 26.43
N ILE A 401 -26.42 34.68 27.21
CA ILE A 401 -26.56 33.31 27.72
C ILE A 401 -27.86 33.18 28.52
N ALA A 402 -28.08 34.08 29.49
CA ALA A 402 -29.30 34.12 30.30
C ALA A 402 -30.58 34.35 29.46
N ALA A 403 -30.46 34.97 28.29
CA ALA A 403 -31.55 35.16 27.33
C ALA A 403 -31.77 33.97 26.39
N GLY A 404 -31.03 32.86 26.56
CA GLY A 404 -31.15 31.66 25.73
C GLY A 404 -30.25 31.65 24.50
N GLY A 405 -29.16 32.42 24.50
CA GLY A 405 -28.21 32.52 23.38
C GLY A 405 -27.54 31.20 22.98
N ASP A 406 -27.56 30.18 23.85
CA ASP A 406 -27.05 28.85 23.52
C ASP A 406 -28.02 28.00 22.69
N ALA A 407 -29.28 28.41 22.55
CA ALA A 407 -30.28 27.64 21.80
C ALA A 407 -29.94 27.50 20.29
N GLU A 408 -29.03 28.34 19.79
CA GLU A 408 -28.50 28.27 18.42
C GLU A 408 -27.44 27.16 18.25
N VAL A 409 -26.94 26.58 19.35
CA VAL A 409 -25.91 25.55 19.34
C VAL A 409 -26.53 24.16 19.32
N GLU A 410 -26.00 23.28 18.48
CA GLU A 410 -26.46 21.89 18.38
C GLU A 410 -26.27 21.13 19.71
N ALA A 411 -27.23 20.28 20.07
CA ALA A 411 -27.22 19.53 21.35
C ALA A 411 -25.97 18.64 21.54
N ARG A 412 -25.31 18.22 20.47
CA ARG A 412 -24.08 17.42 20.54
C ARG A 412 -22.91 18.13 21.25
N TYR A 413 -22.92 19.47 21.28
CA TYR A 413 -21.88 20.25 21.95
C TYR A 413 -22.01 20.32 23.48
N VAL A 414 -23.13 19.84 24.03
CA VAL A 414 -23.33 19.60 25.47
C VAL A 414 -23.43 18.11 25.80
N ALA A 415 -23.36 17.23 24.79
CA ALA A 415 -23.50 15.80 24.98
C ALA A 415 -22.26 15.21 25.68
N VAL A 416 -22.53 14.36 26.66
CA VAL A 416 -21.54 13.63 27.47
C VAL A 416 -21.77 12.13 27.24
N PRO A 417 -20.73 11.32 26.98
CA PRO A 417 -20.90 9.90 26.71
C PRO A 417 -21.39 9.14 27.95
N ASP A 418 -22.19 8.09 27.73
CA ASP A 418 -22.69 7.21 28.80
C ASP A 418 -21.58 6.46 29.54
N ALA A 419 -20.41 6.31 28.91
CA ALA A 419 -19.25 5.65 29.47
C ALA A 419 -18.53 6.49 30.56
N LEU A 420 -18.72 7.81 30.58
CA LEU A 420 -18.12 8.72 31.55
C LEU A 420 -18.85 8.65 32.89
N ASP A 421 -18.12 8.71 34.01
CA ASP A 421 -18.69 9.04 35.34
C ASP A 421 -19.17 10.51 35.38
N GLN A 422 -20.34 10.76 34.76
CA GLN A 422 -20.88 12.11 34.61
C GLN A 422 -21.16 12.78 35.96
N ASP A 423 -21.63 12.02 36.95
CA ASP A 423 -21.95 12.54 38.28
C ASP A 423 -20.67 12.95 39.02
N GLY A 424 -19.62 12.11 38.97
CA GLY A 424 -18.32 12.41 39.57
C GLY A 424 -17.64 13.62 38.93
N VAL A 425 -17.63 13.67 37.59
CA VAL A 425 -17.03 14.78 36.84
C VAL A 425 -17.83 16.08 37.03
N ARG A 426 -19.17 16.02 37.02
CA ARG A 426 -20.03 17.18 37.32
C ARG A 426 -19.76 17.70 38.72
N ALA A 427 -19.73 16.83 39.73
CA ALA A 427 -19.49 17.22 41.12
C ALA A 427 -18.13 17.91 41.29
N LEU A 428 -17.08 17.40 40.66
CA LEU A 428 -15.76 18.04 40.66
C LEU A 428 -15.80 19.38 39.92
N ALA A 429 -16.47 19.46 38.77
CA ALA A 429 -16.59 20.70 38.03
C ALA A 429 -17.34 21.78 38.84
N GLU A 430 -18.40 21.43 39.56
CA GLU A 430 -19.14 22.32 40.48
C GLU A 430 -18.30 22.75 41.69
N GLU A 431 -17.46 21.86 42.23
CA GLU A 431 -16.53 22.19 43.31
C GLU A 431 -15.46 23.19 42.86
N VAL A 432 -14.82 22.90 41.71
CA VAL A 432 -13.75 23.74 41.13
C VAL A 432 -14.29 25.12 40.76
N THR A 433 -15.54 25.19 40.32
CA THR A 433 -16.16 26.42 39.80
C THR A 433 -16.99 27.16 40.86
N ALA A 434 -16.90 26.73 42.12
CA ALA A 434 -17.70 27.25 43.21
C ALA A 434 -17.46 28.76 43.41
N GLY A 435 -18.51 29.55 43.26
CA GLY A 435 -18.48 31.00 43.44
C GLY A 435 -18.14 31.81 42.18
N ALA A 436 -17.97 31.16 41.02
CA ALA A 436 -17.87 31.84 39.74
C ALA A 436 -19.13 32.67 39.45
N ALA A 437 -18.95 33.92 39.01
CA ALA A 437 -20.06 34.85 38.76
C ALA A 437 -20.70 34.70 37.38
N ASP A 438 -19.96 34.19 36.40
CA ASP A 438 -20.35 34.10 34.99
C ASP A 438 -19.63 32.92 34.30
N ARG A 439 -20.07 32.57 33.08
CA ARG A 439 -19.46 31.48 32.28
C ARG A 439 -17.97 31.68 32.02
N TYR A 440 -17.54 32.93 31.83
CA TYR A 440 -16.13 33.24 31.60
C TYR A 440 -15.29 32.81 32.82
N GLU A 441 -15.77 33.14 34.02
CA GLU A 441 -15.10 32.75 35.25
C GLU A 441 -15.12 31.23 35.48
N ILE A 442 -16.23 30.55 35.16
CA ILE A 442 -16.29 29.08 35.15
C ILE A 442 -15.19 28.49 34.26
N ALA A 443 -15.10 28.94 33.01
CA ALA A 443 -14.10 28.46 32.06
C ALA A 443 -12.67 28.71 32.54
N ARG A 444 -12.41 29.90 33.09
CA ARG A 444 -11.10 30.29 33.65
C ARG A 444 -10.73 29.42 34.86
N GLN A 445 -11.65 29.17 35.79
CA GLN A 445 -11.40 28.34 36.97
C GLN A 445 -11.13 26.86 36.59
N LEU A 446 -11.85 26.32 35.60
CA LEU A 446 -11.56 24.98 35.07
C LEU A 446 -10.16 24.91 34.42
N GLN A 447 -9.77 25.93 33.65
CA GLN A 447 -8.44 26.04 33.06
C GLN A 447 -7.35 26.07 34.14
N ASP A 448 -7.51 26.92 35.15
CA ASP A 448 -6.53 27.08 36.24
C ASP A 448 -6.38 25.81 37.06
N TYR A 449 -7.47 25.09 37.31
CA TYR A 449 -7.44 23.81 38.01
C TYR A 449 -6.57 22.77 37.26
N LEU A 450 -6.78 22.64 35.95
CA LEU A 450 -6.07 21.67 35.12
C LEU A 450 -4.62 22.08 34.81
N SER A 451 -4.35 23.38 34.69
CA SER A 451 -3.01 23.91 34.41
C SER A 451 -2.13 24.07 35.66
N GLY A 452 -2.69 23.85 36.85
CA GLY A 452 -2.00 23.97 38.13
C GLY A 452 -0.96 22.88 38.40
N ASP A 453 -0.16 23.08 39.45
CA ASP A 453 1.01 22.25 39.80
C ASP A 453 0.68 20.78 40.16
N THR A 454 -0.60 20.45 40.32
CA THR A 454 -1.06 19.08 40.62
C THR A 454 -1.09 18.17 39.39
N PHE A 455 -1.05 18.74 38.18
CA PHE A 455 -1.06 17.98 36.94
C PHE A 455 0.30 18.00 36.23
N ALA A 456 0.71 16.85 35.70
CA ALA A 456 1.98 16.67 35.02
C ALA A 456 1.79 16.45 33.51
N TYR A 457 2.63 17.09 32.70
CA TYR A 457 2.65 16.81 31.27
C TYR A 457 3.52 15.58 30.94
N ARG A 458 2.91 14.53 30.38
CA ARG A 458 3.52 13.25 30.02
C ARG A 458 2.90 12.69 28.74
N THR A 459 3.74 12.33 27.78
CA THR A 459 3.33 11.71 26.51
C THR A 459 3.38 10.18 26.54
N ASP A 460 3.91 9.59 27.61
CA ASP A 460 4.09 8.14 27.80
C ASP A 460 2.97 7.47 28.61
N VAL A 461 1.86 8.19 28.85
CA VAL A 461 0.67 7.65 29.52
C VAL A 461 -0.30 7.07 28.50
N ASP A 462 -0.95 5.97 28.87
CA ASP A 462 -1.96 5.30 28.07
C ASP A 462 -3.16 4.93 28.95
N TYR A 463 -4.35 5.35 28.53
CA TYR A 463 -5.59 5.12 29.25
C TYR A 463 -6.44 4.11 28.46
N ASP A 464 -6.25 2.82 28.74
CA ASP A 464 -6.90 1.71 28.02
C ASP A 464 -8.36 1.42 28.49
N GLY A 465 -9.11 2.46 28.90
CA GLY A 465 -10.44 2.34 29.49
C GLY A 465 -11.54 3.05 28.70
N ASP A 466 -12.80 2.74 29.03
CA ASP A 466 -13.98 3.41 28.44
C ASP A 466 -14.18 4.85 28.96
N ASP A 467 -13.48 5.23 30.05
CA ASP A 467 -13.52 6.57 30.67
C ASP A 467 -12.11 7.13 30.88
N MET A 468 -11.55 7.73 29.82
CA MET A 468 -10.23 8.36 29.87
C MET A 468 -10.20 9.59 30.79
N VAL A 469 -11.31 10.32 30.91
CA VAL A 469 -11.37 11.56 31.68
C VAL A 469 -11.23 11.29 33.18
N SER A 470 -11.97 10.32 33.70
CA SER A 470 -11.84 9.93 35.11
C SER A 470 -10.45 9.36 35.41
N ALA A 471 -9.90 8.55 34.50
CA ALA A 471 -8.55 8.01 34.65
C ALA A 471 -7.49 9.13 34.69
N PHE A 472 -7.60 10.13 33.82
CA PHE A 472 -6.72 11.30 33.82
C PHE A 472 -6.88 12.17 35.07
N LEU A 473 -8.10 12.39 35.56
CA LEU A 473 -8.34 13.14 36.80
C LEU A 473 -7.77 12.44 38.04
N GLU A 474 -7.71 11.10 38.02
CA GLU A 474 -7.09 10.28 39.06
C GLU A 474 -5.56 10.28 38.99
N ASP A 475 -4.98 9.98 37.82
CA ASP A 475 -3.52 9.89 37.64
C ASP A 475 -2.84 11.27 37.58
N ARG A 476 -3.59 12.29 37.12
CA ARG A 476 -3.15 13.68 36.95
C ARG A 476 -1.92 13.83 36.06
N ALA A 477 -1.70 12.90 35.13
CA ALA A 477 -0.61 12.97 34.18
C ALA A 477 -1.10 12.72 32.75
N GLY A 478 -0.75 13.59 31.82
CA GLY A 478 -1.27 13.48 30.46
C GLY A 478 -0.60 14.41 29.48
N TYR A 479 -1.01 14.37 28.22
CA TYR A 479 -0.59 15.34 27.22
C TYR A 479 -1.81 16.14 26.74
N CYS A 480 -1.62 17.07 25.81
CA CYS A 480 -2.61 18.08 25.44
C CYS A 480 -4.02 17.53 25.15
N ILE A 481 -4.14 16.31 24.59
CA ILE A 481 -5.44 15.65 24.37
C ILE A 481 -6.18 15.42 25.68
N HIS A 482 -5.53 14.91 26.71
CA HIS A 482 -6.17 14.59 27.99
C HIS A 482 -6.63 15.86 28.71
N PHE A 483 -5.78 16.89 28.74
CA PHE A 483 -6.12 18.20 29.33
C PHE A 483 -7.30 18.85 28.60
N ALA A 484 -7.24 18.94 27.28
CA ALA A 484 -8.31 19.55 26.48
C ALA A 484 -9.62 18.77 26.59
N THR A 485 -9.58 17.44 26.46
CA THR A 485 -10.77 16.59 26.55
C THR A 485 -11.42 16.68 27.92
N THR A 486 -10.62 16.64 28.99
CA THR A 486 -11.12 16.77 30.37
C THR A 486 -11.80 18.11 30.59
N MET A 487 -11.19 19.22 30.14
CA MET A 487 -11.83 20.53 30.25
C MET A 487 -13.15 20.62 29.47
N VAL A 488 -13.20 20.04 28.25
CA VAL A 488 -14.46 19.99 27.47
C VAL A 488 -15.52 19.19 28.23
N MET A 489 -15.18 18.01 28.76
CA MET A 489 -16.17 17.18 29.47
C MET A 489 -16.63 17.83 30.78
N MET A 490 -15.73 18.45 31.56
CA MET A 490 -16.12 19.24 32.74
C MET A 490 -17.10 20.37 32.37
N ALA A 491 -16.83 21.13 31.30
CA ALA A 491 -17.74 22.17 30.84
C ALA A 491 -19.10 21.61 30.38
N ARG A 492 -19.11 20.51 29.60
CA ARG A 492 -20.34 19.87 29.14
C ARG A 492 -21.17 19.29 30.28
N THR A 493 -20.52 18.74 31.31
CA THR A 493 -21.23 18.33 32.54
C THR A 493 -21.83 19.49 33.31
N LEU A 494 -21.45 20.74 33.04
CA LEU A 494 -22.13 21.94 33.57
C LEU A 494 -23.14 22.54 32.58
N ASP A 495 -23.52 21.77 31.55
CA ASP A 495 -24.44 22.19 30.48
C ASP A 495 -23.91 23.38 29.66
N ILE A 496 -22.58 23.57 29.62
CA ILE A 496 -21.91 24.61 28.83
C ILE A 496 -21.47 24.02 27.49
N PRO A 497 -21.87 24.60 26.33
CA PRO A 497 -21.44 24.07 25.04
C PRO A 497 -19.92 24.22 24.85
N ALA A 498 -19.25 23.10 24.62
CA ALA A 498 -17.80 23.03 24.47
C ALA A 498 -17.41 22.03 23.38
N ARG A 499 -16.27 22.24 22.73
CA ARG A 499 -15.73 21.36 21.68
C ARG A 499 -14.21 21.24 21.76
N PHE A 500 -13.70 20.19 21.14
CA PHE A 500 -12.27 19.91 21.06
C PHE A 500 -11.69 20.44 19.76
N ALA A 501 -10.58 21.14 19.80
CA ALA A 501 -9.90 21.68 18.63
C ALA A 501 -8.46 21.20 18.56
N VAL A 502 -7.99 20.97 17.33
CA VAL A 502 -6.61 20.54 17.05
C VAL A 502 -6.01 21.45 15.99
N GLY A 503 -4.73 21.72 16.14
CA GLY A 503 -3.96 22.47 15.16
C GLY A 503 -2.53 22.63 15.61
N PHE A 504 -1.99 23.84 15.47
CA PHE A 504 -0.60 24.14 15.78
C PHE A 504 -0.48 25.39 16.64
N LEU A 505 0.51 25.38 17.52
CA LEU A 505 0.97 26.58 18.22
C LEU A 505 1.73 27.49 17.24
N GLY A 506 1.99 28.72 17.67
CA GLY A 506 2.55 29.78 16.81
C GLY A 506 3.99 29.55 16.30
N GLY A 507 4.60 28.40 16.58
CA GLY A 507 5.95 28.05 16.13
C GLY A 507 7.07 28.85 16.80
N THR A 508 8.27 28.71 16.24
CA THR A 508 9.50 29.35 16.75
C THR A 508 10.03 30.38 15.75
N ASP A 509 10.48 31.54 16.24
CA ASP A 509 11.10 32.60 15.41
C ASP A 509 12.46 32.15 14.89
N THR A 510 12.64 32.13 13.56
CA THR A 510 13.92 31.80 12.91
C THR A 510 14.74 33.03 12.51
N GLY A 511 14.21 34.23 12.78
CA GLY A 511 14.80 35.53 12.46
C GLY A 511 14.19 36.15 11.20
N GLY A 512 14.13 37.49 11.17
CA GLY A 512 13.64 38.22 9.99
C GLY A 512 12.11 38.21 9.83
N SER A 513 11.36 38.10 10.93
CA SER A 513 9.88 37.99 10.94
C SER A 513 9.34 36.68 10.37
N GLU A 514 10.19 35.65 10.27
CA GLU A 514 9.84 34.30 9.83
C GLU A 514 9.70 33.38 11.04
N PHE A 515 8.67 32.55 11.03
CA PHE A 515 8.37 31.59 12.07
C PHE A 515 8.19 30.22 11.44
N VAL A 516 8.79 29.20 12.05
CA VAL A 516 8.66 27.80 11.62
C VAL A 516 7.76 27.08 12.62
N VAL A 517 6.73 26.44 12.10
CA VAL A 517 5.85 25.54 12.83
C VAL A 517 6.26 24.11 12.48
N THR A 518 6.59 23.30 13.48
CA THR A 518 6.99 21.90 13.30
C THR A 518 5.91 20.92 13.78
N GLY A 519 6.13 19.61 13.59
CA GLY A 519 5.28 18.58 14.20
C GLY A 519 5.21 18.67 15.73
N GLY A 520 6.26 19.18 16.39
CA GLY A 520 6.29 19.41 17.83
C GLY A 520 5.40 20.56 18.31
N ASP A 521 4.96 21.43 17.39
CA ASP A 521 3.99 22.48 17.68
C ASP A 521 2.54 22.01 17.55
N ALA A 522 2.30 20.76 17.13
CA ALA A 522 0.96 20.20 17.05
C ALA A 522 0.31 20.17 18.45
N HIS A 523 -0.91 20.69 18.58
CA HIS A 523 -1.53 20.94 19.87
C HIS A 523 -3.04 20.77 19.83
N ALA A 524 -3.60 20.43 20.98
CA ALA A 524 -5.03 20.29 21.20
C ALA A 524 -5.49 21.23 22.32
N TRP A 525 -6.63 21.87 22.15
CA TRP A 525 -7.21 22.80 23.13
C TRP A 525 -8.74 22.71 23.16
N PRO A 526 -9.38 23.08 24.29
CA PRO A 526 -10.82 23.24 24.39
C PRO A 526 -11.26 24.59 23.80
N GLU A 527 -12.43 24.60 23.17
CA GLU A 527 -13.15 25.82 22.81
C GLU A 527 -14.54 25.82 23.47
N ILE A 528 -14.90 26.92 24.13
CA ILE A 528 -16.19 27.12 24.82
C ILE A 528 -17.02 28.14 24.05
N TYR A 529 -18.32 27.89 23.89
CA TYR A 529 -19.21 28.79 23.17
C TYR A 529 -19.65 29.98 24.01
N PHE A 530 -19.51 31.18 23.43
CA PHE A 530 -20.05 32.42 23.94
C PHE A 530 -20.93 33.08 22.86
N PRO A 531 -22.24 33.30 23.11
CA PRO A 531 -23.11 33.97 22.16
C PRO A 531 -22.53 35.32 21.70
N GLY A 532 -22.52 35.56 20.40
CA GLY A 532 -21.93 36.76 19.78
C GLY A 532 -20.39 36.72 19.62
N HIS A 533 -19.69 35.82 20.32
CA HIS A 533 -18.24 35.64 20.26
C HIS A 533 -17.80 34.30 19.68
N GLY A 534 -18.74 33.37 19.46
CA GLY A 534 -18.47 32.06 18.86
C GLY A 534 -17.72 31.13 19.81
N TRP A 535 -16.87 30.30 19.23
CA TRP A 535 -16.05 29.34 19.96
C TRP A 535 -14.75 30.01 20.43
N VAL A 536 -14.55 30.05 21.75
CA VAL A 536 -13.46 30.76 22.41
C VAL A 536 -12.49 29.77 23.02
N ARG A 537 -11.20 29.88 22.67
CA ARG A 537 -10.15 28.97 23.14
C ARG A 537 -9.81 29.21 24.61
N PHE A 538 -9.56 28.13 25.34
CA PHE A 538 -8.86 28.14 26.64
C PHE A 538 -7.64 27.22 26.57
N GLU A 539 -6.71 27.33 27.52
CA GLU A 539 -5.48 26.53 27.53
C GLU A 539 -5.27 25.83 28.89
N PRO A 540 -5.85 24.65 29.10
CA PRO A 540 -5.70 23.88 30.33
C PRO A 540 -4.35 23.15 30.43
N THR A 541 -3.54 23.12 29.37
CA THR A 541 -2.22 22.47 29.40
C THR A 541 -1.24 23.33 30.21
N PRO A 542 -0.39 22.74 31.07
CA PRO A 542 0.58 23.49 31.85
C PRO A 542 1.44 24.46 31.01
N PRO A 543 1.58 25.74 31.40
CA PRO A 543 2.27 26.77 30.61
C PRO A 543 3.72 26.48 30.26
N ILE A 544 4.39 25.62 31.04
CA ILE A 544 5.75 25.16 30.76
C ILE A 544 5.86 24.47 29.39
N GLN A 545 4.76 23.92 28.88
CA GLN A 545 4.70 23.27 27.58
C GLN A 545 4.24 24.19 26.47
N THR A 546 3.19 24.98 26.70
CA THR A 546 2.48 25.74 25.65
C THR A 546 2.86 27.21 25.56
N GLY A 547 3.54 27.75 26.58
CA GLY A 547 3.62 29.19 26.83
C GLY A 547 2.39 29.71 27.56
N ALA A 548 2.26 31.04 27.65
CA ALA A 548 1.13 31.67 28.32
C ALA A 548 -0.21 31.36 27.62
N PRO A 549 -1.32 31.24 28.37
CA PRO A 549 -2.66 31.15 27.80
C PRO A 549 -3.00 32.42 27.00
N PRO A 550 -4.11 32.42 26.23
CA PRO A 550 -4.59 33.65 25.58
C PRO A 550 -4.72 34.81 26.56
N GLU A 551 -4.45 36.04 26.11
CA GLU A 551 -4.42 37.24 26.98
C GLU A 551 -5.71 37.42 27.79
N TYR A 552 -6.87 37.12 27.18
CA TYR A 552 -8.18 37.20 27.85
C TYR A 552 -8.41 36.10 28.89
N ALA A 553 -7.59 35.05 28.94
CA ALA A 553 -7.70 33.91 29.85
C ALA A 553 -6.47 33.76 30.77
N ALA A 554 -5.62 34.78 30.83
CA ALA A 554 -4.45 34.79 31.71
C ALA A 554 -4.84 35.15 33.17
N PRO A 555 -4.15 34.62 34.19
CA PRO A 555 -4.44 34.93 35.58
C PRO A 555 -4.15 36.40 35.95
N GLU A 556 -5.01 37.02 36.77
CA GLU A 556 -5.03 38.47 37.09
C GLU A 556 -3.86 39.02 37.95
N ALA A 557 -2.74 38.30 38.12
CA ALA A 557 -1.65 38.75 39.01
C ALA A 557 -0.24 38.77 38.36
N GLY A 558 0.17 39.97 37.91
CA GLY A 558 1.56 40.45 37.99
C GLY A 558 2.42 40.37 36.70
N PRO A 559 3.18 41.43 36.36
CA PRO A 559 4.03 41.48 35.17
C PRO A 559 5.36 40.77 35.44
N GLU A 560 5.37 39.45 35.35
CA GLU A 560 6.55 38.75 34.84
C GLU A 560 6.06 37.99 33.62
N ALA A 561 6.39 38.50 32.43
CA ALA A 561 6.34 37.72 31.22
C ALA A 561 7.21 36.49 31.48
N VAL A 562 6.60 35.35 31.78
CA VAL A 562 7.28 34.07 31.75
C VAL A 562 7.84 34.00 30.33
N PRO A 563 9.17 34.07 30.14
CA PRO A 563 9.73 34.05 28.80
C PRO A 563 9.28 32.75 28.16
N ASP A 564 8.73 32.85 26.95
CA ASP A 564 8.38 31.66 26.18
C ASP A 564 9.65 30.82 26.03
N VAL A 565 9.68 29.67 26.70
CA VAL A 565 10.86 28.79 26.77
C VAL A 565 11.30 28.41 25.34
N ARG A 566 10.38 28.46 24.37
CA ARG A 566 10.65 28.18 22.95
C ARG A 566 11.51 29.23 22.26
N ASP A 567 11.52 30.49 22.71
CA ASP A 567 12.43 31.51 22.15
C ASP A 567 13.88 31.33 22.62
N THR A 568 14.14 30.45 23.60
CA THR A 568 15.50 30.20 24.12
C THR A 568 16.20 28.98 23.53
N ILE A 569 15.48 28.12 22.79
CA ILE A 569 16.06 26.94 22.13
C ILE A 569 16.26 27.30 20.65
N ARG A 570 17.44 27.86 20.32
CA ARG A 570 17.87 28.15 18.94
C ARG A 570 18.52 26.90 18.33
N PRO A 571 17.91 26.21 17.34
CA PRO A 571 18.62 25.19 16.59
C PRO A 571 19.66 25.88 15.71
N THR A 572 20.92 25.48 15.83
CA THR A 572 22.00 25.98 14.98
C THR A 572 21.83 25.40 13.58
N ALA A 573 21.32 26.21 12.65
CA ALA A 573 21.18 25.84 11.24
C ALA A 573 22.55 25.70 10.56
N ALA A 574 22.83 24.53 10.00
CA ALA A 574 23.84 24.35 8.96
C ALA A 574 23.26 24.80 7.59
N PRO A 575 24.06 25.41 6.69
CA PRO A 575 23.53 26.12 5.53
C PRO A 575 23.14 25.15 4.40
N SER A 576 21.92 25.29 3.89
CA SER A 576 21.47 24.63 2.66
C SER A 576 21.41 25.63 1.50
N THR A 577 22.06 25.27 0.40
CA THR A 577 22.25 26.08 -0.80
C THR A 577 20.93 26.31 -1.56
N ALA A 578 20.61 27.57 -1.81
CA ALA A 578 19.49 28.00 -2.66
C ALA A 578 19.65 27.49 -4.10
N THR A 579 18.59 26.91 -4.66
CA THR A 579 18.44 26.73 -6.11
C THR A 579 17.12 27.37 -6.55
N THR A 580 17.24 28.26 -7.53
CA THR A 580 16.23 29.10 -8.16
C THR A 580 15.13 28.32 -8.89
N SER A 581 13.87 28.70 -8.66
CA SER A 581 12.69 28.32 -9.47
C SER A 581 12.73 28.90 -10.89
N PRO A 582 12.24 28.19 -11.91
CA PRO A 582 11.71 28.79 -13.13
C PRO A 582 10.19 28.89 -13.06
N SER A 583 9.71 30.07 -13.44
CA SER A 583 8.31 30.39 -13.74
C SER A 583 7.88 29.71 -15.05
N ALA A 584 6.68 29.13 -15.09
CA ALA A 584 6.06 28.68 -16.34
C ALA A 584 4.55 28.97 -16.37
N THR A 585 4.23 29.79 -17.36
CA THR A 585 2.95 30.30 -17.85
C THR A 585 1.89 29.23 -18.10
N ALA A 586 0.66 29.52 -17.66
CA ALA A 586 -0.56 28.78 -18.00
C ALA A 586 -0.93 28.94 -19.49
N THR A 587 -1.33 27.85 -20.14
CA THR A 587 -2.09 27.90 -21.40
C THR A 587 -3.26 26.94 -21.32
N ALA A 588 -4.46 27.45 -21.56
CA ALA A 588 -5.71 26.70 -21.67
C ALA A 588 -5.82 26.01 -23.03
N VAL A 589 -6.37 24.79 -23.07
CA VAL A 589 -7.01 24.20 -24.26
C VAL A 589 -8.21 23.35 -23.80
N THR A 590 -9.32 23.57 -24.50
CA THR A 590 -10.67 23.01 -24.40
C THR A 590 -10.81 21.55 -24.88
N ASP A 591 -11.76 20.82 -24.27
CA ASP A 591 -12.27 19.48 -24.64
C ASP A 591 -12.88 19.41 -26.06
N PRO A 592 -13.01 18.21 -26.69
CA PRO A 592 -14.19 17.35 -26.43
C PRO A 592 -13.86 15.84 -26.36
N VAL A 593 -14.44 15.12 -25.39
CA VAL A 593 -14.47 13.65 -25.37
C VAL A 593 -15.58 13.16 -26.29
N ALA A 594 -15.17 12.47 -27.37
CA ALA A 594 -16.05 11.68 -28.22
C ALA A 594 -16.22 10.28 -27.61
N GLU A 595 -17.47 9.86 -27.46
CA GLU A 595 -17.86 8.45 -27.41
C GLU A 595 -17.49 7.80 -28.76
N ASP A 596 -16.73 6.70 -28.77
CA ASP A 596 -17.23 5.36 -29.17
C ASP A 596 -16.12 4.28 -29.30
N GLU A 597 -16.57 3.04 -29.14
CA GLU A 597 -16.01 1.74 -29.52
C GLU A 597 -14.89 1.03 -28.70
N GLN A 598 -15.30 -0.15 -28.23
CA GLN A 598 -14.70 -1.09 -27.28
C GLN A 598 -13.31 -1.66 -27.67
N PRO A 599 -12.23 -1.36 -26.92
CA PRO A 599 -10.85 -1.73 -27.25
C PRO A 599 -10.40 -3.15 -26.80
N TRP A 600 -11.26 -3.96 -26.17
CA TRP A 600 -10.88 -5.28 -25.66
C TRP A 600 -10.76 -6.34 -26.78
N ALA A 601 -11.51 -6.19 -27.88
CA ALA A 601 -11.48 -7.12 -29.01
C ALA A 601 -10.12 -7.14 -29.72
N PHE A 602 -9.45 -5.99 -29.84
CA PHE A 602 -8.14 -5.88 -30.49
C PHE A 602 -7.02 -6.51 -29.64
N ALA A 603 -7.06 -6.32 -28.31
CA ALA A 603 -6.12 -6.95 -27.40
C ALA A 603 -6.21 -8.49 -27.44
N ILE A 604 -7.43 -9.04 -27.55
CA ILE A 604 -7.66 -10.48 -27.73
C ILE A 604 -7.07 -10.96 -29.07
N ALA A 605 -7.24 -10.22 -30.15
CA ALA A 605 -6.72 -10.59 -31.47
C ALA A 605 -5.18 -10.63 -31.51
N VAL A 606 -4.52 -9.63 -30.92
CA VAL A 606 -3.05 -9.59 -30.82
C VAL A 606 -2.54 -10.71 -29.91
N GLY A 607 -3.19 -10.94 -28.77
CA GLY A 607 -2.87 -12.05 -27.87
C GLY A 607 -2.97 -13.40 -28.57
N ALA A 608 -4.07 -13.64 -29.30
CA ALA A 608 -4.25 -14.87 -30.08
C ALA A 608 -3.14 -15.04 -31.13
N LEU A 609 -2.74 -13.97 -31.81
CA LEU A 609 -1.71 -14.03 -32.85
C LEU A 609 -0.32 -14.38 -32.29
N VAL A 610 0.06 -13.79 -31.16
CA VAL A 610 1.32 -14.11 -30.44
C VAL A 610 1.32 -15.56 -29.97
N LEU A 611 0.20 -16.04 -29.41
CA LEU A 611 0.05 -17.43 -28.96
C LEU A 611 0.14 -18.42 -30.13
N THR A 612 -0.44 -18.07 -31.27
CA THR A 612 -0.40 -18.89 -32.49
C THR A 612 1.01 -18.95 -33.07
N ALA A 613 1.71 -17.80 -33.14
CA ALA A 613 3.11 -17.73 -33.57
C ALA A 613 4.03 -18.55 -32.65
N LEU A 614 3.82 -18.48 -31.33
CA LEU A 614 4.58 -19.25 -30.35
C LEU A 614 4.29 -20.76 -30.50
N ALA A 615 3.03 -21.16 -30.66
CA ALA A 615 2.65 -22.56 -30.90
C ALA A 615 3.29 -23.12 -32.18
N LEU A 616 3.29 -22.34 -33.27
CA LEU A 616 3.94 -22.69 -34.53
C LEU A 616 5.46 -22.78 -34.40
N ALA A 617 6.10 -21.85 -33.69
CA ALA A 617 7.54 -21.90 -33.42
C ALA A 617 7.92 -23.14 -32.58
N VAL A 618 7.09 -23.54 -31.61
CA VAL A 618 7.28 -24.76 -30.82
C VAL A 618 7.07 -26.02 -31.65
N ALA A 619 6.04 -26.05 -32.50
CA ALA A 619 5.81 -27.14 -33.43
C ALA A 619 7.00 -27.29 -34.40
N ALA A 620 7.47 -26.19 -35.00
CA ALA A 620 8.62 -26.14 -35.88
C ALA A 620 9.92 -26.55 -35.17
N ALA A 621 10.16 -26.07 -33.94
CA ALA A 621 11.34 -26.46 -33.14
C ALA A 621 11.31 -27.95 -32.75
N ARG A 622 10.13 -28.51 -32.45
CA ARG A 622 9.96 -29.95 -32.17
C ARG A 622 10.11 -30.79 -33.43
N LEU A 623 9.59 -30.35 -34.58
CA LEU A 623 9.80 -30.97 -35.89
C LEU A 623 11.28 -30.91 -36.29
N ALA A 624 11.94 -29.77 -36.12
CA ALA A 624 13.37 -29.61 -36.37
C ALA A 624 14.24 -30.43 -35.42
N ALA A 625 13.89 -30.51 -34.13
CA ALA A 625 14.59 -31.36 -33.16
C ALA A 625 14.37 -32.86 -33.39
N ARG A 626 13.19 -33.25 -33.89
CA ARG A 626 12.92 -34.62 -34.38
C ARG A 626 13.74 -34.93 -35.64
N ARG A 627 13.87 -33.96 -36.55
CA ARG A 627 14.68 -34.09 -37.79
C ARG A 627 16.19 -34.05 -37.54
N ARG A 628 16.66 -33.37 -36.49
CA ARG A 628 18.09 -33.27 -36.10
C ARG A 628 18.63 -34.48 -35.33
N VAL A 629 17.77 -35.42 -34.95
CA VAL A 629 18.19 -36.64 -34.25
C VAL A 629 17.98 -37.79 -35.20
N LEU A 630 19.00 -38.10 -35.98
CA LEU A 630 19.75 -39.36 -35.90
C LEU A 630 21.06 -39.15 -36.69
N ASP A 631 22.08 -38.69 -35.98
CA ASP A 631 23.46 -38.92 -36.37
C ASP A 631 23.77 -40.40 -36.06
N PRO A 632 24.42 -41.18 -36.96
CA PRO A 632 24.75 -42.58 -36.73
C PRO A 632 25.29 -42.88 -35.32
N GLU A 633 26.17 -42.03 -34.78
CA GLU A 633 26.74 -42.24 -33.44
C GLU A 633 25.67 -42.15 -32.33
N ARG A 634 24.75 -41.18 -32.43
CA ARG A 634 23.65 -41.03 -31.46
C ARG A 634 22.60 -42.14 -31.61
N ALA A 635 22.38 -42.60 -32.83
CA ALA A 635 21.51 -43.73 -33.14
C ALA A 635 22.04 -45.01 -32.48
N TRP A 636 23.35 -45.26 -32.59
CA TRP A 636 24.06 -46.35 -31.92
C TRP A 636 23.89 -46.33 -30.39
N GLN A 637 24.19 -45.20 -29.76
CA GLN A 637 24.05 -45.04 -28.31
C GLN A 637 22.60 -45.20 -27.81
N SER A 638 21.60 -44.91 -28.67
CA SER A 638 20.19 -45.14 -28.37
C SER A 638 19.82 -46.63 -28.46
N ALA A 639 20.34 -47.33 -29.46
CA ALA A 639 20.16 -48.77 -29.65
C ALA A 639 20.81 -49.58 -28.52
N LEU A 640 22.07 -49.29 -28.16
CA LEU A 640 22.80 -49.97 -27.08
C LEU A 640 22.07 -49.91 -25.72
N ARG A 641 21.47 -48.77 -25.40
CA ARG A 641 20.67 -48.60 -24.16
C ARG A 641 19.41 -49.47 -24.13
N ALA A 642 18.89 -49.84 -25.29
CA ALA A 642 17.67 -50.60 -25.42
C ALA A 642 17.88 -52.10 -25.21
N VAL A 643 19.02 -52.63 -25.65
CA VAL A 643 19.30 -54.08 -25.66
C VAL A 643 19.67 -54.59 -24.26
N ASP A 644 20.46 -53.86 -23.47
CA ASP A 644 20.99 -54.40 -22.20
C ASP A 644 21.11 -53.39 -21.04
N GLY A 645 20.48 -52.21 -21.15
CA GLY A 645 20.68 -51.15 -20.15
C GLY A 645 22.08 -50.52 -20.17
N GLY A 646 22.95 -50.96 -21.08
CA GLY A 646 24.24 -50.35 -21.42
C GLY A 646 25.48 -50.95 -20.75
N ALA A 647 25.39 -52.13 -20.13
CA ALA A 647 26.52 -52.73 -19.39
C ALA A 647 27.46 -53.59 -20.27
N THR A 648 26.94 -54.58 -20.97
CA THR A 648 27.69 -55.53 -21.83
C THR A 648 28.05 -54.94 -23.19
N ALA A 649 27.12 -54.19 -23.79
CA ALA A 649 27.27 -53.67 -25.16
C ALA A 649 28.21 -52.45 -25.29
N ARG A 650 28.72 -51.88 -24.18
CA ARG A 650 29.72 -50.78 -24.22
C ARG A 650 31.14 -51.26 -24.51
N ALA A 651 31.41 -52.56 -24.35
CA ALA A 651 32.74 -53.14 -24.56
C ALA A 651 32.99 -53.60 -26.01
N GLN A 652 31.96 -53.60 -26.86
CA GLN A 652 32.07 -54.01 -28.27
C GLN A 652 32.10 -52.80 -29.20
N THR A 653 33.01 -52.84 -30.17
CA THR A 653 33.04 -51.91 -31.30
C THR A 653 31.88 -52.20 -32.27
N PRO A 654 31.46 -51.22 -33.10
CA PRO A 654 30.42 -51.45 -34.12
C PRO A 654 30.73 -52.63 -35.05
N ALA A 655 32.01 -52.85 -35.39
CA ALA A 655 32.46 -53.99 -36.18
C ALA A 655 32.29 -55.33 -35.44
N GLU A 656 32.73 -55.42 -34.18
CA GLU A 656 32.55 -56.62 -33.35
C GLU A 656 31.06 -56.94 -33.11
N ALA A 657 30.22 -55.90 -32.99
CA ALA A 657 28.78 -56.04 -32.81
C ALA A 657 28.01 -56.47 -34.07
N ARG A 658 28.65 -56.45 -35.25
CA ARG A 658 28.13 -57.01 -36.51
C ARG A 658 28.41 -58.51 -36.62
N GLU A 659 29.60 -58.92 -36.19
CA GLU A 659 30.09 -60.29 -36.32
C GLU A 659 29.66 -61.19 -35.16
N THR A 660 29.52 -60.63 -33.96
CA THR A 660 29.19 -61.39 -32.75
C THR A 660 27.81 -60.98 -32.22
N PRO A 661 26.74 -61.75 -32.49
CA PRO A 661 25.44 -61.49 -31.89
C PRO A 661 25.57 -61.54 -30.36
N THR A 662 25.07 -60.53 -29.67
CA THR A 662 24.95 -60.61 -28.20
C THR A 662 23.93 -61.69 -27.84
N LEU A 663 24.08 -62.36 -26.69
CA LEU A 663 23.12 -63.37 -26.19
C LEU A 663 21.67 -62.85 -26.08
N ALA A 664 21.46 -61.54 -26.16
CA ALA A 664 20.15 -60.88 -26.19
C ALA A 664 19.45 -60.94 -27.57
N GLN A 665 20.15 -61.34 -28.64
CA GLN A 665 19.68 -61.30 -30.03
C GLN A 665 19.12 -62.63 -30.56
N ASP A 666 19.19 -63.71 -29.77
CA ASP A 666 18.69 -65.04 -30.16
C ASP A 666 17.17 -65.05 -30.37
N GLU A 667 16.43 -64.16 -29.69
CA GLU A 667 14.96 -64.03 -29.81
C GLU A 667 14.51 -62.98 -30.84
N TRP A 668 15.44 -62.36 -31.58
CA TRP A 668 15.09 -61.29 -32.52
C TRP A 668 14.56 -61.85 -33.85
N THR A 669 13.74 -61.08 -34.55
CA THR A 669 13.35 -61.44 -35.92
C THR A 669 14.48 -61.14 -36.92
N ASP A 670 14.41 -61.70 -38.12
CA ASP A 670 15.41 -61.41 -39.18
C ASP A 670 15.48 -59.91 -39.51
N ASP A 671 14.33 -59.22 -39.56
CA ASP A 671 14.27 -57.78 -39.77
C ASP A 671 14.95 -56.97 -38.64
N GLU A 672 14.86 -57.43 -37.39
CA GLU A 672 15.46 -56.78 -36.23
C GLU A 672 16.98 -56.97 -36.20
N ARG A 673 17.46 -58.16 -36.58
CA ARG A 673 18.89 -58.43 -36.78
C ARG A 673 19.46 -57.61 -37.94
N GLU A 674 18.72 -57.51 -39.03
CA GLU A 674 19.14 -56.74 -40.20
C GLU A 674 19.18 -55.24 -39.89
N ALA A 675 18.20 -54.71 -39.14
CA ALA A 675 18.22 -53.34 -38.64
C ALA A 675 19.45 -53.05 -37.76
N TRP A 676 19.88 -54.01 -36.94
CA TRP A 676 21.09 -53.90 -36.11
C TRP A 676 22.36 -53.85 -36.96
N ARG A 677 22.51 -54.74 -37.95
CA ARG A 677 23.66 -54.76 -38.86
C ARG A 677 23.78 -53.50 -39.69
N ARG A 678 22.65 -52.99 -40.22
CA ARG A 678 22.60 -51.74 -40.99
C ARG A 678 22.89 -50.51 -40.13
N LEU A 679 22.43 -50.49 -38.88
CA LEU A 679 22.77 -49.42 -37.95
C LEU A 679 24.27 -49.44 -37.61
N ALA A 680 24.85 -50.61 -37.34
CA ALA A 680 26.29 -50.73 -37.11
C ALA A 680 27.11 -50.33 -38.34
N ALA A 681 26.63 -50.66 -39.55
CA ALA A 681 27.19 -50.21 -40.83
C ALA A 681 27.30 -48.70 -40.91
N ALA A 682 26.18 -48.04 -40.67
CA ALA A 682 26.10 -46.60 -40.77
C ALA A 682 27.05 -45.92 -39.78
N VAL A 683 27.26 -46.48 -38.60
CA VAL A 683 28.18 -45.95 -37.60
C VAL A 683 29.64 -46.14 -38.02
N GLU A 684 29.96 -47.29 -38.59
CA GLU A 684 31.29 -47.61 -39.08
C GLU A 684 31.67 -46.73 -40.27
N ASP A 685 30.79 -46.61 -41.26
CA ASP A 685 30.97 -45.72 -42.41
C ASP A 685 31.09 -44.26 -41.96
N HIS A 686 30.30 -43.85 -40.95
CA HIS A 686 30.42 -42.52 -40.36
C HIS A 686 31.77 -42.26 -39.69
N ARG A 687 32.40 -43.28 -39.11
CA ARG A 687 33.67 -43.16 -38.39
C ARG A 687 34.90 -43.31 -39.28
N TYR A 688 34.82 -44.14 -40.33
CA TYR A 688 35.99 -44.61 -41.07
C TYR A 688 35.91 -44.47 -42.58
N ALA A 689 34.72 -44.32 -43.18
CA ALA A 689 34.61 -44.16 -44.63
C ALA A 689 34.94 -42.71 -45.06
N PRO A 690 35.72 -42.50 -46.13
CA PRO A 690 36.06 -41.16 -46.63
C PRO A 690 34.85 -40.30 -47.00
N GLY A 691 33.72 -40.93 -47.36
CA GLY A 691 32.46 -40.27 -47.70
C GLY A 691 31.45 -40.16 -46.55
N GLY A 692 31.78 -40.67 -45.35
CA GLY A 692 30.84 -40.81 -44.24
C GLY A 692 29.71 -41.82 -44.53
N SER A 693 28.71 -41.85 -43.65
CA SER A 693 27.54 -42.71 -43.82
C SER A 693 26.53 -42.15 -44.83
N THR A 694 26.03 -43.01 -45.71
CA THR A 694 24.92 -42.70 -46.63
C THR A 694 23.54 -42.85 -45.99
N ALA A 695 23.46 -43.31 -44.73
CA ALA A 695 22.20 -43.57 -44.06
C ALA A 695 21.45 -42.27 -43.75
N THR A 696 20.21 -42.20 -44.19
CA THR A 696 19.34 -41.06 -43.90
C THR A 696 18.85 -41.10 -42.44
N PRO A 697 18.50 -39.94 -41.85
CA PRO A 697 17.90 -39.89 -40.51
C PRO A 697 16.61 -40.74 -40.38
N GLU A 698 15.85 -40.91 -41.46
CA GLU A 698 14.63 -41.73 -41.46
C GLU A 698 14.95 -43.24 -41.36
N GLU A 699 15.97 -43.70 -42.07
CA GLU A 699 16.46 -45.08 -42.00
C GLU A 699 17.03 -45.40 -40.61
N LEU A 700 17.88 -44.53 -40.08
CA LEU A 700 18.43 -44.66 -38.72
C LEU A 700 17.32 -44.73 -37.67
N GLY A 701 16.23 -44.00 -37.88
CA GLY A 701 15.09 -43.95 -36.96
C GLY A 701 14.28 -45.22 -36.98
N THR A 702 14.10 -45.77 -38.18
CA THR A 702 13.43 -47.05 -38.44
C THR A 702 14.22 -48.19 -37.78
N TRP A 703 15.55 -48.22 -37.95
CA TRP A 703 16.40 -49.25 -37.35
C TRP A 703 16.40 -49.18 -35.83
N VAL A 704 16.58 -47.99 -35.24
CA VAL A 704 16.53 -47.80 -33.78
C VAL A 704 15.15 -48.18 -33.21
N ALA A 705 14.05 -47.93 -33.93
CA ALA A 705 12.72 -48.32 -33.50
C ALA A 705 12.51 -49.84 -33.51
N ALA A 706 13.05 -50.56 -34.50
CA ALA A 706 13.04 -52.02 -34.56
C ALA A 706 13.81 -52.62 -33.37
N ILE A 707 15.06 -52.17 -33.16
CA ILE A 707 15.93 -52.65 -32.08
C ILE A 707 15.31 -52.38 -30.69
N ARG A 708 14.66 -51.23 -30.50
CA ARG A 708 13.96 -50.91 -29.24
C ARG A 708 12.72 -51.77 -28.99
N ARG A 709 12.05 -52.25 -30.04
CA ARG A 709 10.93 -53.18 -29.90
C ARG A 709 11.47 -54.56 -29.49
N ALA A 710 12.54 -55.02 -30.13
CA ALA A 710 13.22 -56.26 -29.82
C ALA A 710 13.71 -56.29 -28.36
N GLY A 711 14.51 -55.30 -27.92
CA GLY A 711 15.06 -55.23 -26.56
C GLY A 711 14.03 -55.04 -25.43
N ARG A 712 12.76 -54.76 -25.74
CA ARG A 712 11.67 -54.78 -24.74
C ARG A 712 11.05 -56.17 -24.57
N ARG A 713 11.16 -57.04 -25.58
CA ARG A 713 10.65 -58.41 -25.54
C ARG A 713 11.63 -59.32 -24.79
N THR A 714 12.93 -59.08 -24.94
CA THR A 714 13.97 -59.86 -24.28
C THR A 714 14.02 -59.55 -22.77
N PRO A 715 13.82 -60.53 -21.87
CA PRO A 715 13.89 -60.31 -20.43
C PRO A 715 15.31 -59.97 -19.98
N ARG A 716 15.49 -58.89 -19.20
CA ARG A 716 16.77 -58.57 -18.56
C ARG A 716 17.12 -59.63 -17.52
N ARG A 717 17.98 -60.59 -17.85
CA ARG A 717 18.57 -61.52 -16.86
C ARG A 717 19.60 -60.77 -16.00
N GLY A 718 19.11 -60.07 -14.99
CA GLY A 718 19.94 -59.32 -14.06
C GLY A 718 19.21 -58.77 -12.83
N SER A 719 18.04 -59.33 -12.49
CA SER A 719 17.40 -59.14 -11.19
C SER A 719 17.06 -60.49 -10.59
N ARG A 720 18.09 -61.17 -10.07
CA ARG A 720 17.97 -62.05 -8.91
C ARG A 720 18.75 -61.41 -7.78
#